data_AF-A0ABD3E4Z5-F1
#
_entry.id   AF-A0ABD3E4Z5-F1
#
_cell.length_a   1.000
_cell.length_b   1.000
_cell.length_c   1.000
_cell.angle_alpha   90.00
_cell.angle_beta   90.00
_cell.angle_gamma   90.00
#
_symmetry.space_group_name_H-M   'P 1'
#
loop_
_entity.id
_entity.type
_entity.pdbx_description
1 polymer ?
#
loop_
_entity_poly.entity_id
_entity_poly.type
_entity_poly.pdbx_seq_one_letter_code
_entity_poly.pdbx_strand_id
1 'polypeptide(L)'
;MYMTYGWPQVIPLELPNCPSTQQIVYLKLVNHQLLVVAPTHLELWSSSQHRVRLGKYKRDLDSITREGENLQAIWSPDTKLIAILTSSFYLHIFKVQITEKKIHVGGKQPSGLFLANISLLLSEQVPFANKKLTVSNFICDNKHLLIGLSDGSLYNISWKGEFCGAIFIDVCLNGNIGAMSNNLVNGPTSSGIQGVDVNNHVNRVLSQTSAVVQLEFSIILRLLFVLFSDGKLIQCSVSKRGLKHTESIIVERRFASEEIVCASLAPEQQILAVGTIKGTVELYDLADSSSLIRSVSLHDWGYSAEDTGPVSCIAWTPDNSAFAVGWKLRGLSVWSVSGCRLMSTVRQIGLSSVSSPVVKPNHDLKYEPMMGGTSRMHWDEHGFRLYAIEERSSERIIAFSFGKFCLNRGVSGTTYARQVIYGEDRLLIVQAEDTDELKMQHLNLPVSYISQNWPVLHVAASADGMYLAVSGVHGLILYDVRLKRWRVFGDVTQEQQIQCKGLLWLGKIVVICNYVDSSESYELLFYPRYHLDQSSLLCRKPLLAKPMVMDVYQDYLLVTYRPFDVHIYHVNLTGELSPSSTPDLQLSTVRELSIMTAKSHPAAMHFIPDQLERDSPLRSDISSTSDSLYREPVRCLILRMNGDLSLLDLDDRRETEVTHSVELFWVTCGQSEEKTNLIEEVSWLDYGQRGMQVWYPSPGLDPFKQEDFLQLDPELEFDREVYPIGLLPNAGVVVGVCQRMSFSACTEFPCFEPSPQAQTILHCLLRHLLQRNKGEEALRLANLSAEKPHFSHCLEWLLFTVFDADISGQNSSKNQEAAHKHAPSLLEKTCDLIRNFPEYYDVVVSVARKTDGRHWADLFSAAGRSTELFEECFQQRWYRTAACYILVIVKLEGPAVSQYCALRLLQATLDESLYELAGELVRFLLRSGREYESTNTDYERDSPRFLGYFLFPGSSRKQPPDTKSSSFKEPSSHVASVKSILESHASFLMSGKELSKLVAFVKGTQFDLVEYLQRERYGSARLENFAAGLEMIGQKLNMGMLQSRLDAEFLLSHMCSVKFKEWIVVLATLLRRSEVLFDLFRHDLRLWKAYSITIQAHGAFTDYHDMLEELEEKLLSTVDAEVIV
;
A
#
# COMPACT_ATOMS: atom_id res chain seq x y z
N MET A 1 1.38 4.88 -12.21
CA MET A 1 0.87 4.09 -11.06
C MET A 1 -0.09 4.89 -10.21
N TYR A 2 -0.95 4.21 -9.46
CA TYR A 2 -2.17 4.76 -8.84
C TYR A 2 -2.23 4.46 -7.34
N MET A 3 -2.75 5.39 -6.54
CA MET A 3 -3.02 5.19 -5.11
C MET A 3 -4.27 5.98 -4.70
N THR A 4 -5.19 5.38 -3.95
CA THR A 4 -6.40 6.10 -3.53
C THR A 4 -6.11 7.14 -2.45
N TYR A 5 -6.83 8.26 -2.48
CA TYR A 5 -6.78 9.24 -1.39
C TYR A 5 -8.13 9.93 -1.17
N GLY A 6 -8.38 10.31 0.08
CA GLY A 6 -9.56 11.05 0.49
C GLY A 6 -10.81 10.18 0.68
N TRP A 7 -11.96 10.84 0.78
CA TRP A 7 -13.24 10.19 1.03
C TRP A 7 -13.92 9.79 -0.30
N PRO A 8 -14.53 8.60 -0.39
CA PRO A 8 -15.38 8.24 -1.51
C PRO A 8 -16.52 9.24 -1.68
N GLN A 9 -16.76 9.65 -2.92
CA GLN A 9 -17.83 10.59 -3.25
C GLN A 9 -19.03 9.83 -3.77
N VAL A 10 -20.22 10.28 -3.41
CA VAL A 10 -21.48 9.64 -3.81
C VAL A 10 -22.19 10.53 -4.82
N ILE A 11 -22.49 9.96 -5.99
CA ILE A 11 -23.39 10.58 -6.96
C ILE A 11 -24.76 9.91 -6.79
N PRO A 12 -25.77 10.62 -6.27
CA PRO A 12 -27.10 10.07 -6.11
C PRO A 12 -27.75 9.90 -7.48
N LEU A 13 -28.40 8.75 -7.68
CA LEU A 13 -29.23 8.49 -8.85
C LEU A 13 -30.69 8.59 -8.48
N GLU A 14 -31.53 8.88 -9.48
CA GLU A 14 -32.97 8.85 -9.26
C GLU A 14 -33.50 7.42 -9.13
N LEU A 15 -34.30 7.21 -8.09
CA LEU A 15 -34.95 5.93 -7.83
C LEU A 15 -35.96 5.61 -8.94
N PRO A 16 -36.00 4.37 -9.46
CA PRO A 16 -37.01 3.96 -10.40
C PRO A 16 -38.40 3.91 -9.73
N ASN A 17 -39.44 4.33 -10.47
CA ASN A 17 -40.83 4.26 -9.99
C ASN A 17 -41.35 2.81 -9.83
N CYS A 18 -40.63 1.81 -10.32
CA CYS A 18 -41.01 0.39 -10.28
C CYS A 18 -39.83 -0.46 -9.73
N PRO A 19 -40.05 -1.35 -8.76
CA PRO A 19 -38.98 -2.03 -8.01
C PRO A 19 -38.48 -3.36 -8.60
N SER A 20 -38.93 -3.79 -9.79
CA SER A 20 -38.68 -5.16 -10.31
C SER A 20 -37.19 -5.50 -10.48
N THR A 21 -36.38 -4.56 -10.96
CA THR A 21 -34.92 -4.72 -11.10
C THR A 21 -34.19 -3.41 -10.75
N GLN A 22 -33.75 -3.23 -9.50
CA GLN A 22 -32.95 -2.06 -9.12
C GLN A 22 -31.47 -2.25 -9.52
N GLN A 23 -31.18 -2.41 -10.82
CA GLN A 23 -29.80 -2.53 -11.31
C GLN A 23 -29.52 -1.53 -12.43
N ILE A 24 -28.43 -0.77 -12.31
CA ILE A 24 -27.94 0.08 -13.40
C ILE A 24 -27.46 -0.84 -14.52
N VAL A 25 -28.00 -0.61 -15.71
CA VAL A 25 -27.79 -1.44 -16.89
C VAL A 25 -26.41 -1.19 -17.49
N TYR A 26 -26.05 0.08 -17.63
CA TYR A 26 -24.84 0.50 -18.32
C TYR A 26 -24.26 1.76 -17.69
N LEU A 27 -22.93 1.77 -17.54
CA LEU A 27 -22.14 2.87 -17.05
C LEU A 27 -20.94 3.03 -18.00
N LYS A 28 -20.79 4.20 -18.61
CA LYS A 28 -19.61 4.48 -19.45
C LYS A 28 -19.23 5.95 -19.38
N LEU A 29 -17.93 6.19 -19.28
CA LEU A 29 -17.35 7.53 -19.35
C LEU A 29 -16.56 7.68 -20.64
N VAL A 30 -16.87 8.72 -21.42
CA VAL A 30 -16.18 9.09 -22.66
C VAL A 30 -16.19 10.62 -22.77
N ASN A 31 -15.08 11.25 -23.16
CA ASN A 31 -14.97 12.70 -23.40
C ASN A 31 -15.51 13.56 -22.25
N HIS A 32 -15.07 13.29 -21.03
CA HIS A 32 -15.55 13.93 -19.79
C HIS A 32 -17.07 13.86 -19.51
N GLN A 33 -17.77 12.92 -20.14
CA GLN A 33 -19.20 12.71 -19.95
C GLN A 33 -19.45 11.29 -19.45
N LEU A 34 -20.24 11.18 -18.40
CA LEU A 34 -20.65 9.93 -17.80
C LEU A 34 -22.10 9.63 -18.20
N LEU A 35 -22.30 8.57 -18.98
CA LEU A 35 -23.60 8.06 -19.35
C LEU A 35 -24.02 6.96 -18.37
N VAL A 36 -25.19 7.14 -17.75
CA VAL A 36 -25.83 6.18 -16.86
C VAL A 36 -27.14 5.75 -17.49
N VAL A 37 -27.31 4.44 -17.71
CA VAL A 37 -28.56 3.86 -18.21
C VAL A 37 -29.19 3.04 -17.10
N ALA A 38 -30.37 3.48 -16.65
CA ALA A 38 -31.21 2.76 -15.71
C ALA A 38 -32.29 1.97 -16.48
N PRO A 39 -33.02 1.06 -15.81
CA PRO A 39 -34.08 0.26 -16.44
C PRO A 39 -35.19 1.10 -17.10
N THR A 40 -35.42 2.32 -16.61
CA THR A 40 -36.55 3.19 -17.02
C THR A 40 -36.13 4.54 -17.60
N HIS A 41 -34.86 4.94 -17.46
CA HIS A 41 -34.41 6.27 -17.85
C HIS A 41 -32.90 6.30 -18.16
N LEU A 42 -32.46 7.40 -18.74
CA LEU A 42 -31.09 7.70 -19.11
C LEU A 42 -30.67 9.03 -18.50
N GLU A 43 -29.46 9.08 -17.95
CA GLU A 43 -28.87 10.32 -17.43
C GLU A 43 -27.48 10.52 -18.03
N LEU A 44 -27.21 11.75 -18.46
CA LEU A 44 -25.89 12.18 -18.90
C LEU A 44 -25.35 13.19 -17.88
N TRP A 45 -24.19 12.89 -17.32
CA TRP A 45 -23.51 13.71 -16.32
C TRP A 45 -22.19 14.23 -16.88
N SER A 46 -21.75 15.42 -16.47
CA SER A 46 -20.35 15.79 -16.61
C SER A 46 -19.55 14.99 -15.60
N SER A 47 -18.46 14.36 -16.05
CA SER A 47 -17.52 13.75 -15.12
C SER A 47 -16.55 14.81 -14.58
N SER A 48 -15.57 14.37 -13.78
CA SER A 48 -14.40 15.19 -13.50
C SER A 48 -14.66 16.38 -12.56
N GLN A 49 -14.33 17.61 -12.95
CA GLN A 49 -14.28 18.78 -12.06
C GLN A 49 -15.65 19.16 -11.46
N HIS A 50 -16.73 19.13 -12.25
CA HIS A 50 -17.99 19.77 -11.86
C HIS A 50 -19.14 18.80 -11.50
N ARG A 51 -19.12 17.53 -11.95
CA ARG A 51 -20.09 16.48 -11.57
C ARG A 51 -21.56 16.91 -11.62
N VAL A 52 -21.98 17.52 -12.74
CA VAL A 52 -23.33 18.07 -12.92
C VAL A 52 -24.11 17.26 -13.95
N ARG A 53 -25.40 17.01 -13.70
CA ARG A 53 -26.28 16.37 -14.70
C ARG A 53 -26.52 17.31 -15.89
N LEU A 54 -26.10 16.90 -17.08
CA LEU A 54 -26.19 17.65 -18.33
C LEU A 54 -27.51 17.43 -19.07
N GLY A 55 -28.05 16.21 -18.99
CA GLY A 55 -29.24 15.82 -19.73
C GLY A 55 -29.90 14.57 -19.16
N LYS A 56 -31.18 14.40 -19.43
CA LYS A 56 -31.98 13.27 -18.97
C LYS A 56 -33.06 12.91 -19.98
N TYR A 57 -33.31 11.61 -20.13
CA TYR A 57 -34.46 11.10 -20.86
C TYR A 57 -35.17 10.04 -20.03
N LYS A 58 -36.46 10.23 -19.74
CA LYS A 58 -37.30 9.27 -19.01
C LYS A 58 -38.28 8.63 -19.98
N ARG A 59 -38.40 7.30 -19.97
CA ARG A 59 -39.37 6.59 -20.79
C ARG A 59 -40.77 6.68 -20.18
N ASP A 60 -41.77 6.75 -21.03
CA ASP A 60 -43.18 6.74 -20.63
C ASP A 60 -43.60 5.36 -20.11
N LEU A 61 -44.56 5.32 -19.19
CA LEU A 61 -45.04 4.08 -18.58
C LEU A 61 -45.62 3.10 -19.62
N ASP A 62 -46.27 3.63 -20.66
CA ASP A 62 -46.84 2.85 -21.76
C ASP A 62 -45.75 2.21 -22.63
N SER A 63 -44.60 2.88 -22.81
CA SER A 63 -43.44 2.34 -23.51
C SER A 63 -42.81 1.23 -22.66
N ILE A 64 -42.67 1.41 -21.36
CA ILE A 64 -42.08 0.40 -20.46
C ILE A 64 -42.95 -0.85 -20.39
N THR A 65 -44.27 -0.71 -20.31
CA THR A 65 -45.20 -1.85 -20.25
C THR A 65 -45.27 -2.63 -21.57
N ARG A 66 -45.18 -1.94 -22.71
CA ARG A 66 -45.24 -2.56 -24.05
C ARG A 66 -43.92 -3.15 -24.51
N GLU A 67 -42.86 -2.36 -24.42
CA GLU A 67 -41.54 -2.66 -24.99
C GLU A 67 -40.59 -3.24 -23.94
N GLY A 68 -40.94 -3.20 -22.66
CA GLY A 68 -40.14 -3.73 -21.57
C GLY A 68 -39.08 -2.75 -21.03
N GLU A 69 -38.43 -3.15 -19.93
CA GLU A 69 -37.34 -2.41 -19.28
C GLU A 69 -36.06 -2.43 -20.15
N ASN A 70 -35.19 -1.43 -19.97
CA ASN A 70 -33.87 -1.43 -20.61
C ASN A 70 -33.02 -2.57 -20.02
N LEU A 71 -32.40 -3.41 -20.87
CA LEU A 71 -31.58 -4.56 -20.44
C LEU A 71 -30.10 -4.43 -20.77
N GLN A 72 -29.77 -3.91 -21.95
CA GLN A 72 -28.39 -3.73 -22.39
C GLN A 72 -28.28 -2.40 -23.13
N ALA A 73 -27.13 -1.75 -23.04
CA ALA A 73 -26.87 -0.52 -23.78
C ALA A 73 -25.42 -0.43 -24.23
N ILE A 74 -25.19 0.39 -25.25
CA ILE A 74 -23.86 0.79 -25.70
C ILE A 74 -23.87 2.21 -26.23
N TRP A 75 -22.77 2.91 -26.00
CA TRP A 75 -22.57 4.26 -26.50
C TRP A 75 -21.61 4.24 -27.69
N SER A 76 -21.94 4.98 -28.74
CA SER A 76 -21.10 5.06 -29.93
C SER A 76 -19.73 5.69 -29.61
N PRO A 77 -18.65 5.28 -30.30
CA PRO A 77 -17.32 5.84 -30.08
C PRO A 77 -17.24 7.36 -30.32
N ASP A 78 -18.11 7.90 -31.18
CA ASP A 78 -18.23 9.33 -31.46
C ASP A 78 -19.11 10.09 -30.46
N THR A 79 -19.65 9.41 -29.43
CA THR A 79 -20.51 9.93 -28.36
C THR A 79 -21.88 10.47 -28.79
N LYS A 80 -22.28 10.29 -30.06
CA LYS A 80 -23.51 10.87 -30.61
C LYS A 80 -24.73 9.98 -30.50
N LEU A 81 -24.58 8.66 -30.50
CA LEU A 81 -25.66 7.70 -30.56
C LEU A 81 -25.61 6.70 -29.41
N ILE A 82 -26.74 6.42 -28.77
CA ILE A 82 -26.87 5.40 -27.72
C ILE A 82 -27.82 4.33 -28.23
N ALA A 83 -27.36 3.09 -28.27
CA ALA A 83 -28.23 1.94 -28.57
C ALA A 83 -28.62 1.24 -27.27
N ILE A 84 -29.90 0.88 -27.14
CA ILE A 84 -30.46 0.18 -25.98
C ILE A 84 -31.32 -0.97 -26.48
N LEU A 85 -31.14 -2.15 -25.89
CA LEU A 85 -32.02 -3.30 -26.09
C LEU A 85 -32.89 -3.50 -24.86
N THR A 86 -34.20 -3.64 -25.06
CA THR A 86 -35.17 -3.85 -23.98
C THR A 86 -35.48 -5.32 -23.72
N SER A 87 -36.19 -5.62 -22.63
CA SER A 87 -36.60 -6.99 -22.27
C SER A 87 -37.59 -7.65 -23.23
N SER A 88 -38.31 -6.86 -24.04
CA SER A 88 -39.15 -7.38 -25.13
C SER A 88 -38.46 -7.35 -26.50
N PHE A 89 -37.12 -7.22 -26.51
CA PHE A 89 -36.27 -7.16 -27.70
C PHE A 89 -36.56 -5.99 -28.65
N TYR A 90 -36.89 -4.81 -28.10
CA TYR A 90 -36.89 -3.58 -28.88
C TYR A 90 -35.52 -2.94 -28.85
N LEU A 91 -35.00 -2.58 -30.02
CA LEU A 91 -33.81 -1.77 -30.19
C LEU A 91 -34.21 -0.30 -30.26
N HIS A 92 -33.77 0.47 -29.28
CA HIS A 92 -33.90 1.92 -29.25
C HIS A 92 -32.56 2.57 -29.59
N ILE A 93 -32.56 3.49 -30.56
CA ILE A 93 -31.39 4.33 -30.86
C ILE A 93 -31.72 5.76 -30.47
N PHE A 94 -30.96 6.32 -29.54
CA PHE A 94 -31.05 7.70 -29.10
C PHE A 94 -29.94 8.55 -29.70
N LYS A 95 -30.22 9.82 -29.94
CA LYS A 95 -29.25 10.84 -30.31
C LYS A 95 -28.95 11.75 -29.14
N VAL A 96 -27.68 11.98 -28.89
CA VAL A 96 -27.18 12.98 -27.92
C VAL A 96 -26.80 14.24 -28.68
N GLN A 97 -27.39 15.38 -28.31
CA GLN A 97 -27.09 16.69 -28.89
C GLN A 97 -26.75 17.68 -27.78
N ILE A 98 -25.53 18.19 -27.76
CA ILE A 98 -25.13 19.27 -26.86
C ILE A 98 -25.74 20.58 -27.37
N THR A 99 -26.45 21.29 -26.49
CA THR A 99 -27.13 22.56 -26.81
C THR A 99 -26.23 23.75 -26.50
N GLU A 100 -26.57 24.94 -27.00
CA GLU A 100 -25.81 26.17 -26.70
C GLU A 100 -26.11 26.76 -25.30
N LYS A 101 -27.05 26.16 -24.56
CA LYS A 101 -27.44 26.64 -23.23
C LYS A 101 -26.36 26.30 -22.20
N LYS A 102 -25.66 27.33 -21.72
CA LYS A 102 -24.62 27.20 -20.69
C LYS A 102 -25.21 26.97 -19.30
N ILE A 103 -24.60 26.06 -18.56
CA ILE A 103 -24.86 25.85 -17.13
C ILE A 103 -23.90 26.76 -16.37
N HIS A 104 -24.39 27.49 -15.37
CA HIS A 104 -23.56 28.25 -14.45
C HIS A 104 -23.36 27.43 -13.17
N VAL A 105 -22.14 26.94 -12.96
CA VAL A 105 -21.73 26.31 -11.70
C VAL A 105 -21.11 27.40 -10.82
N GLY A 106 -21.51 27.51 -9.56
CA GLY A 106 -21.20 28.65 -8.69
C GLY A 106 -19.73 29.11 -8.72
N GLY A 107 -19.51 30.42 -8.86
CA GLY A 107 -18.20 31.06 -9.01
C GLY A 107 -18.29 32.31 -9.89
N LYS A 108 -17.26 33.17 -9.88
CA LYS A 108 -17.19 34.37 -10.75
C LYS A 108 -16.80 34.06 -12.21
N GLN A 109 -16.45 32.81 -12.53
CA GLN A 109 -15.97 32.40 -13.86
C GLN A 109 -17.06 31.62 -14.61
N PRO A 110 -17.24 31.82 -15.93
CA PRO A 110 -18.22 31.10 -16.71
C PRO A 110 -17.79 29.63 -16.88
N SER A 111 -18.61 28.68 -16.44
CA SER A 111 -18.38 27.26 -16.71
C SER A 111 -18.57 26.94 -18.20
N GLY A 112 -17.63 26.20 -18.79
CA GLY A 112 -17.70 25.70 -20.17
C GLY A 112 -18.68 24.53 -20.38
N LEU A 113 -19.65 24.35 -19.48
CA LEU A 113 -20.59 23.24 -19.49
C LEU A 113 -21.89 23.63 -20.20
N PHE A 114 -22.39 22.71 -21.02
CA PHE A 114 -23.57 22.89 -21.84
C PHE A 114 -24.61 21.81 -21.55
N LEU A 115 -25.90 22.17 -21.56
CA LEU A 115 -26.98 21.19 -21.44
C LEU A 115 -27.01 20.27 -22.66
N ALA A 116 -27.33 19.00 -22.44
CA ALA A 116 -27.48 18.00 -23.49
C ALA A 116 -28.94 17.58 -23.64
N ASN A 117 -29.40 17.45 -24.87
CA ASN A 117 -30.69 16.87 -25.22
C ASN A 117 -30.50 15.42 -25.70
N ILE A 118 -31.33 14.51 -25.19
CA ILE A 118 -31.34 13.10 -25.57
C ILE A 118 -32.69 12.83 -26.23
N SER A 119 -32.69 12.44 -27.51
CA SER A 119 -33.92 12.18 -28.27
C SER A 119 -33.92 10.79 -28.89
N LEU A 120 -35.08 10.13 -28.88
CA LEU A 120 -35.26 8.82 -29.52
C LEU A 120 -35.35 8.98 -31.05
N LEU A 121 -34.50 8.28 -31.80
CA LEU A 121 -34.49 8.29 -33.28
C LEU A 121 -35.20 7.07 -33.87
N LEU A 122 -34.96 5.88 -33.30
CA LEU A 122 -35.44 4.60 -33.82
C LEU A 122 -35.96 3.76 -32.66
N SER A 123 -37.12 3.13 -32.84
CA SER A 123 -37.62 2.05 -32.00
C SER A 123 -38.15 0.94 -32.91
N GLU A 124 -37.44 -0.17 -32.99
CA GLU A 124 -37.84 -1.33 -33.80
C GLU A 124 -37.62 -2.63 -33.03
N GLN A 125 -38.52 -3.59 -33.21
CA GLN A 125 -38.38 -4.92 -32.61
C GLN A 125 -37.37 -5.75 -33.41
N VAL A 126 -36.36 -6.29 -32.72
CA VAL A 126 -35.34 -7.11 -33.36
C VAL A 126 -35.97 -8.44 -33.82
N PRO A 127 -35.77 -8.88 -35.08
CA PRO A 127 -36.43 -10.05 -35.64
C PRO A 127 -35.75 -11.36 -35.18
N PHE A 128 -35.74 -11.62 -33.87
CA PHE A 128 -35.24 -12.88 -33.34
C PHE A 128 -36.22 -14.02 -33.62
N ALA A 129 -35.71 -15.13 -34.16
CA ALA A 129 -36.52 -16.31 -34.50
C ALA A 129 -37.12 -17.00 -33.26
N ASN A 130 -36.48 -16.88 -32.09
CA ASN A 130 -36.92 -17.48 -30.84
C ASN A 130 -37.14 -16.40 -29.76
N LYS A 131 -38.29 -16.45 -29.07
CA LYS A 131 -38.68 -15.46 -28.05
C LYS A 131 -38.08 -15.71 -26.66
N LYS A 132 -37.35 -16.82 -26.46
CA LYS A 132 -36.72 -17.20 -25.18
C LYS A 132 -35.19 -17.04 -25.19
N LEU A 133 -34.64 -16.17 -26.02
CA LEU A 133 -33.20 -15.94 -26.07
C LEU A 133 -32.75 -15.02 -24.93
N THR A 134 -31.58 -15.26 -24.35
CA THR A 134 -30.89 -14.24 -23.54
C THR A 134 -29.78 -13.63 -24.38
N VAL A 135 -29.40 -12.39 -24.05
CA VAL A 135 -28.42 -11.60 -24.80
C VAL A 135 -27.21 -11.28 -23.93
N SER A 136 -26.02 -11.28 -24.53
CA SER A 136 -24.79 -10.79 -23.91
C SER A 136 -24.75 -9.25 -23.91
N ASN A 137 -23.63 -8.66 -23.50
CA ASN A 137 -23.37 -7.24 -23.72
C ASN A 137 -23.23 -6.91 -25.21
N PHE A 138 -23.46 -5.64 -25.53
CA PHE A 138 -23.12 -5.05 -26.83
C PHE A 138 -21.61 -4.83 -26.97
N ILE A 139 -21.12 -4.98 -28.19
CA ILE A 139 -19.88 -4.35 -28.67
C ILE A 139 -20.20 -3.57 -29.95
N CYS A 140 -19.37 -2.59 -30.30
CA CYS A 140 -19.60 -1.79 -31.50
C CYS A 140 -18.31 -1.42 -32.21
N ASP A 141 -18.41 -1.23 -33.52
CA ASP A 141 -17.51 -0.40 -34.31
C ASP A 141 -18.25 0.90 -34.72
N ASN A 142 -17.63 1.71 -35.59
CA ASN A 142 -18.20 2.99 -36.03
C ASN A 142 -19.47 2.83 -36.91
N LYS A 143 -19.82 1.62 -37.35
CA LYS A 143 -20.90 1.35 -38.32
C LYS A 143 -21.89 0.27 -37.83
N HIS A 144 -21.41 -0.70 -37.08
CA HIS A 144 -22.12 -1.91 -36.68
C HIS A 144 -22.02 -2.14 -35.17
N LEU A 145 -23.04 -2.81 -34.65
CA LEU A 145 -23.24 -3.33 -33.32
C LEU A 145 -23.22 -4.86 -33.41
N LEU A 146 -22.63 -5.52 -32.44
CA LEU A 146 -22.66 -6.98 -32.33
C LEU A 146 -23.16 -7.37 -30.93
N ILE A 147 -23.99 -8.40 -30.88
CA ILE A 147 -24.57 -8.97 -29.66
C ILE A 147 -24.42 -10.49 -29.71
N GLY A 148 -24.06 -11.14 -28.62
CA GLY A 148 -24.10 -12.58 -28.48
C GLY A 148 -25.45 -13.07 -27.96
N LEU A 149 -25.91 -14.20 -28.48
CA LEU A 149 -27.19 -14.82 -28.14
C LEU A 149 -26.99 -16.12 -27.34
N SER A 150 -28.03 -16.54 -26.63
CA SER A 150 -28.01 -17.75 -25.81
C SER A 150 -27.90 -19.06 -26.59
N ASP A 151 -28.11 -19.02 -27.90
CA ASP A 151 -27.89 -20.15 -28.82
C ASP A 151 -26.43 -20.23 -29.32
N GLY A 152 -25.54 -19.38 -28.80
CA GLY A 152 -24.13 -19.33 -29.18
C GLY A 152 -23.84 -18.50 -30.43
N SER A 153 -24.86 -17.91 -31.07
CA SER A 153 -24.69 -17.08 -32.27
C SER A 153 -24.38 -15.61 -31.93
N LEU A 154 -23.72 -14.91 -32.85
CA LEU A 154 -23.45 -13.48 -32.79
C LEU A 154 -24.33 -12.75 -33.80
N TYR A 155 -25.13 -11.79 -33.35
CA TYR A 155 -26.07 -11.04 -34.18
C TYR A 155 -25.54 -9.65 -34.50
N ASN A 156 -25.49 -9.28 -35.79
CA ASN A 156 -25.00 -7.98 -36.25
C ASN A 156 -26.15 -7.01 -36.57
N ILE A 157 -26.06 -5.79 -36.07
CA ILE A 157 -27.01 -4.71 -36.30
C ILE A 157 -26.26 -3.44 -36.73
N SER A 158 -26.74 -2.71 -37.73
CA SER A 158 -26.19 -1.41 -38.11
C SER A 158 -26.64 -0.30 -37.13
N TRP A 159 -25.81 0.72 -36.91
CA TRP A 159 -26.23 1.95 -36.20
C TRP A 159 -27.39 2.68 -36.90
N LYS A 160 -27.73 2.32 -38.13
CA LYS A 160 -28.92 2.80 -38.86
C LYS A 160 -30.20 2.00 -38.58
N GLY A 161 -30.13 0.91 -37.81
CA GLY A 161 -31.27 0.01 -37.56
C GLY A 161 -31.41 -1.14 -38.55
N GLU A 162 -30.45 -1.34 -39.47
CA GLU A 162 -30.48 -2.49 -40.40
C GLU A 162 -30.03 -3.78 -39.71
N PHE A 163 -30.84 -4.84 -39.74
CA PHE A 163 -30.52 -6.15 -39.14
C PHE A 163 -29.75 -7.03 -40.13
N CYS A 164 -28.48 -7.34 -39.84
CA CYS A 164 -27.55 -8.02 -40.76
C CYS A 164 -27.49 -9.55 -40.58
N GLY A 165 -28.24 -10.13 -39.62
CA GLY A 165 -28.35 -11.57 -39.40
C GLY A 165 -27.38 -12.15 -38.35
N ALA A 166 -27.51 -13.45 -38.10
CA ALA A 166 -26.72 -14.20 -37.11
C ALA A 166 -25.49 -14.89 -37.72
N ILE A 167 -24.39 -14.89 -36.97
CA ILE A 167 -23.07 -15.42 -37.30
C ILE A 167 -22.76 -16.53 -36.30
N PHE A 168 -22.39 -17.72 -36.76
CA PHE A 168 -21.93 -18.81 -35.89
C PHE A 168 -20.41 -18.90 -35.95
N ILE A 169 -19.78 -19.01 -34.78
CA ILE A 169 -18.35 -19.28 -34.66
C ILE A 169 -18.17 -20.80 -34.66
N ASP A 170 -17.37 -21.35 -35.58
CA ASP A 170 -16.99 -22.76 -35.55
C ASP A 170 -15.89 -22.96 -34.50
N VAL A 171 -16.18 -23.75 -33.47
CA VAL A 171 -15.37 -23.90 -32.26
C VAL A 171 -14.45 -25.14 -32.34
N CYS A 172 -14.42 -25.84 -33.48
CA CYS A 172 -13.62 -27.05 -33.68
C CYS A 172 -12.14 -26.77 -34.04
N LEU A 173 -11.31 -26.46 -33.04
CA LEU A 173 -9.85 -26.52 -33.17
C LEU A 173 -9.40 -27.97 -32.94
N ASN A 174 -9.13 -28.73 -34.01
CA ASN A 174 -8.56 -30.08 -33.91
C ASN A 174 -7.16 -30.00 -33.27
N GLY A 175 -7.02 -30.53 -32.05
CA GLY A 175 -5.73 -30.81 -31.45
C GLY A 175 -5.07 -31.99 -32.18
N ASN A 176 -4.04 -31.70 -32.99
CA ASN A 176 -2.85 -32.53 -33.20
C ASN A 176 -1.90 -31.81 -34.16
N ILE A 177 -0.76 -31.36 -33.63
CA ILE A 177 0.41 -30.99 -34.42
C ILE A 177 1.02 -32.29 -34.94
N GLY A 178 0.95 -32.48 -36.26
CA GLY A 178 1.56 -33.65 -36.93
C GLY A 178 1.44 -33.58 -38.45
N ALA A 179 2.47 -32.99 -39.07
CA ALA A 179 2.84 -33.12 -40.50
C ALA A 179 1.77 -32.81 -41.56
N MET A 180 1.77 -31.58 -42.07
CA MET A 180 1.34 -31.35 -43.46
C MET A 180 2.54 -31.52 -44.40
N SER A 181 2.59 -32.68 -45.05
CA SER A 181 3.41 -32.92 -46.24
C SER A 181 2.89 -32.08 -47.41
N ASN A 182 3.79 -31.33 -48.02
CA ASN A 182 3.65 -30.72 -49.34
C ASN A 182 3.02 -31.69 -50.35
N ASN A 183 2.06 -31.21 -51.15
CA ASN A 183 1.95 -31.59 -52.55
C ASN A 183 1.25 -30.47 -53.34
N LEU A 184 2.08 -29.67 -54.00
CA LEU A 184 1.76 -28.86 -55.18
C LEU A 184 1.52 -29.80 -56.37
N VAL A 185 0.35 -29.80 -57.01
CA VAL A 185 0.22 -30.13 -58.44
C VAL A 185 -0.93 -29.33 -59.10
N ASN A 186 -0.52 -28.34 -59.88
CA ASN A 186 -0.97 -27.86 -61.19
C ASN A 186 -2.35 -28.26 -61.78
N GLY A 187 -3.06 -27.23 -62.29
CA GLY A 187 -3.54 -27.18 -63.68
C GLY A 187 -4.97 -27.66 -64.00
N PRO A 188 -5.57 -27.23 -65.14
CA PRO A 188 -6.88 -26.58 -65.14
C PRO A 188 -7.97 -27.22 -66.03
N THR A 189 -9.14 -26.57 -66.08
CA THR A 189 -10.25 -26.64 -67.07
C THR A 189 -11.40 -27.63 -66.83
N SER A 190 -12.63 -27.12 -66.68
CA SER A 190 -13.64 -27.10 -67.77
C SER A 190 -15.02 -26.61 -67.26
N SER A 191 -15.79 -26.13 -68.22
CA SER A 191 -17.05 -25.40 -68.17
C SER A 191 -18.24 -26.11 -67.50
N GLY A 192 -19.03 -25.32 -66.76
CA GLY A 192 -20.41 -25.01 -67.18
C GLY A 192 -21.55 -26.01 -66.92
N ILE A 193 -22.55 -25.48 -66.20
CA ILE A 193 -24.01 -25.70 -66.32
C ILE A 193 -24.67 -26.68 -65.33
N GLN A 194 -25.39 -26.04 -64.40
CA GLN A 194 -26.71 -26.34 -63.79
C GLN A 194 -27.16 -27.79 -63.61
N GLY A 195 -27.41 -28.11 -62.34
CA GLY A 195 -28.44 -29.03 -61.89
C GLY A 195 -28.87 -28.62 -60.48
N VAL A 196 -29.99 -27.92 -60.37
CA VAL A 196 -30.73 -27.76 -59.11
C VAL A 196 -31.24 -29.14 -58.74
N ASP A 197 -30.88 -29.63 -57.55
CA ASP A 197 -31.79 -30.50 -56.83
C ASP A 197 -31.66 -30.30 -55.32
N VAL A 198 -32.83 -30.03 -54.76
CA VAL A 198 -33.16 -29.97 -53.35
C VAL A 198 -32.89 -31.34 -52.73
N ASN A 199 -32.01 -31.42 -51.73
CA ASN A 199 -32.25 -32.33 -50.61
C ASN A 199 -31.44 -31.97 -49.36
N ASN A 200 -32.22 -31.70 -48.31
CA ASN A 200 -31.96 -31.95 -46.91
C ASN A 200 -30.71 -32.81 -46.59
N HIS A 201 -29.68 -32.17 -46.06
CA HIS A 201 -28.84 -32.76 -45.02
C HIS A 201 -29.00 -31.98 -43.72
N VAL A 202 -30.18 -32.20 -43.13
CA VAL A 202 -30.35 -32.18 -41.67
C VAL A 202 -29.48 -33.30 -41.09
N ASN A 203 -28.84 -33.02 -39.95
CA ASN A 203 -27.98 -33.90 -39.14
C ASN A 203 -26.47 -33.87 -39.44
N ARG A 204 -25.83 -32.69 -39.28
CA ARG A 204 -24.65 -32.66 -38.40
C ARG A 204 -25.16 -32.29 -37.01
N VAL A 205 -25.00 -33.23 -36.09
CA VAL A 205 -25.31 -33.12 -34.67
C VAL A 205 -24.89 -31.74 -34.16
N LEU A 206 -25.88 -30.91 -33.84
CA LEU A 206 -25.72 -29.69 -33.06
C LEU A 206 -25.04 -30.08 -31.75
N SER A 207 -23.72 -29.97 -31.70
CA SER A 207 -23.03 -29.78 -30.42
C SER A 207 -23.74 -28.60 -29.78
N GLN A 208 -24.42 -28.81 -28.65
CA GLN A 208 -25.10 -27.75 -27.91
C GLN A 208 -24.11 -26.60 -27.73
N THR A 209 -24.33 -25.50 -28.45
CA THR A 209 -23.50 -24.32 -28.37
C THR A 209 -23.87 -23.61 -27.07
N SER A 210 -22.90 -23.52 -26.17
CA SER A 210 -23.02 -22.78 -24.91
C SER A 210 -23.45 -21.33 -25.19
N ALA A 211 -24.23 -20.73 -24.29
CA ALA A 211 -24.68 -19.34 -24.44
C ALA A 211 -23.48 -18.36 -24.41
N VAL A 212 -23.50 -17.31 -25.24
CA VAL A 212 -22.50 -16.23 -25.16
C VAL A 212 -22.83 -15.32 -23.98
N VAL A 213 -21.87 -15.14 -23.06
CA VAL A 213 -22.05 -14.36 -21.83
C VAL A 213 -21.44 -12.97 -21.98
N GLN A 214 -20.20 -12.89 -22.49
CA GLN A 214 -19.48 -11.63 -22.63
C GLN A 214 -18.77 -11.56 -23.99
N LEU A 215 -18.79 -10.37 -24.58
CA LEU A 215 -18.02 -9.99 -25.75
C LEU A 215 -17.09 -8.82 -25.41
N GLU A 216 -15.83 -8.90 -25.84
CA GLU A 216 -14.88 -7.80 -25.74
C GLU A 216 -14.16 -7.59 -27.06
N PHE A 217 -14.08 -6.34 -27.52
CA PHE A 217 -13.53 -6.01 -28.82
C PHE A 217 -12.52 -4.87 -28.74
N SER A 218 -11.34 -5.11 -29.30
CA SER A 218 -10.29 -4.10 -29.45
C SER A 218 -10.15 -3.69 -30.90
N ILE A 219 -10.47 -2.43 -31.18
CA ILE A 219 -10.27 -1.84 -32.51
C ILE A 219 -8.77 -1.73 -32.85
N ILE A 220 -7.93 -1.48 -31.84
CA ILE A 220 -6.48 -1.26 -31.99
C ILE A 220 -5.78 -2.56 -32.40
N LEU A 221 -6.00 -3.64 -31.64
CA LEU A 221 -5.41 -4.95 -31.93
C LEU A 221 -6.20 -5.74 -32.99
N ARG A 222 -7.44 -5.31 -33.28
CA ARG A 222 -8.42 -6.04 -34.10
C ARG A 222 -8.68 -7.47 -33.59
N LEU A 223 -8.76 -7.60 -32.28
CA LEU A 223 -9.08 -8.87 -31.61
C LEU A 223 -10.48 -8.77 -31.00
N LEU A 224 -11.23 -9.86 -31.13
CA LEU A 224 -12.54 -10.10 -30.53
C LEU A 224 -12.42 -11.30 -29.59
N PHE A 225 -12.82 -11.11 -28.33
CA PHE A 225 -12.90 -12.18 -27.35
C PHE A 225 -14.37 -12.54 -27.11
N VAL A 226 -14.67 -13.84 -27.15
CA VAL A 226 -16.01 -14.39 -26.95
C VAL A 226 -15.98 -15.36 -25.79
N LEU A 227 -16.69 -15.02 -24.72
CA LEU A 227 -16.84 -15.85 -23.53
C LEU A 227 -18.18 -16.59 -23.56
N PHE A 228 -18.10 -17.91 -23.40
CA PHE A 228 -19.25 -18.79 -23.33
C PHE A 228 -19.61 -19.17 -21.89
N SER A 229 -20.86 -19.55 -21.66
CA SER A 229 -21.41 -19.93 -20.34
C SER A 229 -20.81 -21.19 -19.73
N ASP A 230 -20.11 -22.00 -20.53
CA ASP A 230 -19.32 -23.14 -20.07
C ASP A 230 -17.89 -22.76 -19.66
N GLY A 231 -17.61 -21.46 -19.52
CA GLY A 231 -16.31 -20.93 -19.12
C GLY A 231 -15.26 -20.87 -20.23
N LYS A 232 -15.60 -21.25 -21.46
CA LYS A 232 -14.64 -21.20 -22.58
C LYS A 232 -14.49 -19.78 -23.12
N LEU A 233 -13.25 -19.31 -23.18
CA LEU A 233 -12.89 -18.05 -23.82
C LEU A 233 -12.20 -18.32 -25.17
N ILE A 234 -12.71 -17.68 -26.23
CA ILE A 234 -12.17 -17.80 -27.59
C ILE A 234 -11.64 -16.44 -28.04
N GLN A 235 -10.43 -16.44 -28.59
CA GLN A 235 -9.84 -15.30 -29.29
C GLN A 235 -10.09 -15.42 -30.79
N CYS A 236 -10.59 -14.35 -31.38
CA CYS A 236 -10.82 -14.20 -32.81
C CYS A 236 -10.11 -12.95 -33.35
N SER A 237 -9.50 -13.04 -34.53
CA SER A 237 -9.05 -11.85 -35.27
C SER A 237 -10.15 -11.30 -36.17
N VAL A 238 -10.17 -9.97 -36.26
CA VAL A 238 -11.16 -9.21 -37.04
C VAL A 238 -10.46 -8.53 -38.21
N SER A 239 -10.98 -8.74 -39.42
CA SER A 239 -10.41 -8.13 -40.62
C SER A 239 -10.55 -6.60 -40.63
N LYS A 240 -9.77 -5.92 -41.50
CA LYS A 240 -9.90 -4.48 -41.77
C LYS A 240 -11.30 -4.03 -42.20
N ARG A 241 -12.15 -4.95 -42.67
CA ARG A 241 -13.51 -4.66 -43.13
C ARG A 241 -14.54 -4.53 -42.00
N GLY A 242 -14.12 -4.66 -40.74
CA GLY A 242 -14.96 -4.49 -39.55
C GLY A 242 -15.81 -5.73 -39.23
N LEU A 243 -16.85 -5.54 -38.41
CA LEU A 243 -17.66 -6.64 -37.84
C LEU A 243 -18.73 -7.20 -38.80
N LYS A 244 -18.78 -6.74 -40.06
CA LYS A 244 -19.94 -6.92 -40.96
C LYS A 244 -20.19 -8.35 -41.48
N HIS A 245 -19.15 -9.18 -41.65
CA HIS A 245 -19.30 -10.46 -42.36
C HIS A 245 -18.71 -11.63 -41.55
N THR A 246 -19.30 -12.83 -41.64
CA THR A 246 -18.81 -14.06 -40.99
C THR A 246 -17.36 -14.37 -41.36
N GLU A 247 -16.97 -14.12 -42.62
CA GLU A 247 -15.60 -14.28 -43.14
C GLU A 247 -14.60 -13.25 -42.56
N SER A 248 -15.07 -12.23 -41.84
CA SER A 248 -14.21 -11.22 -41.22
C SER A 248 -13.77 -11.57 -39.80
N ILE A 249 -14.32 -12.62 -39.18
CA ILE A 249 -13.99 -13.07 -37.83
C ILE A 249 -13.38 -14.47 -37.94
N ILE A 250 -12.09 -14.58 -37.64
CA ILE A 250 -11.34 -15.85 -37.72
C ILE A 250 -10.98 -16.29 -36.31
N VAL A 251 -11.33 -17.52 -35.94
CA VAL A 251 -10.93 -18.10 -34.65
C VAL A 251 -9.45 -18.41 -34.68
N GLU A 252 -8.71 -17.85 -33.73
CA GLU A 252 -7.27 -18.06 -33.62
C GLU A 252 -6.94 -19.07 -32.51
N ARG A 253 -7.59 -18.93 -31.36
CA ARG A 253 -7.17 -19.64 -30.15
C ARG A 253 -8.32 -19.82 -29.15
N ARG A 254 -8.20 -20.89 -28.35
CA ARG A 254 -8.99 -21.13 -27.14
C ARG A 254 -8.06 -21.06 -25.92
N PHE A 255 -8.51 -20.42 -24.85
CA PHE A 255 -7.82 -20.43 -23.56
C PHE A 255 -8.15 -21.69 -22.75
N ALA A 256 -7.20 -22.20 -21.99
CA ALA A 256 -7.31 -23.50 -21.31
C ALA A 256 -8.10 -23.47 -19.99
N SER A 257 -8.36 -22.30 -19.40
CA SER A 257 -9.09 -22.18 -18.13
C SER A 257 -10.58 -22.43 -18.34
N GLU A 258 -11.15 -23.39 -17.60
CA GLU A 258 -12.56 -23.85 -17.76
C GLU A 258 -13.56 -23.10 -16.86
N GLU A 259 -13.11 -22.17 -16.01
CA GLU A 259 -13.94 -21.50 -14.99
C GLU A 259 -14.00 -19.98 -15.15
N ILE A 260 -13.90 -19.47 -16.39
CA ILE A 260 -13.87 -18.04 -16.69
C ILE A 260 -15.26 -17.41 -16.58
N VAL A 261 -15.36 -16.27 -15.89
CA VAL A 261 -16.61 -15.51 -15.70
C VAL A 261 -16.58 -14.16 -16.39
N CYS A 262 -15.41 -13.51 -16.46
CA CYS A 262 -15.26 -12.25 -17.18
C CYS A 262 -13.86 -12.09 -17.78
N ALA A 263 -13.73 -11.25 -18.81
CA ALA A 263 -12.44 -10.89 -19.41
C ALA A 263 -12.33 -9.37 -19.62
N SER A 264 -11.10 -8.84 -19.54
CA SER A 264 -10.78 -7.46 -19.91
C SER A 264 -9.38 -7.33 -20.52
N LEU A 265 -9.25 -6.55 -21.60
CA LEU A 265 -8.04 -6.42 -22.40
C LEU A 265 -7.32 -5.07 -22.20
N ALA A 266 -6.00 -5.13 -22.00
CA ALA A 266 -5.08 -4.00 -22.07
C ALA A 266 -4.39 -3.94 -23.45
N PRO A 267 -4.90 -3.16 -24.43
CA PRO A 267 -4.41 -3.20 -25.81
C PRO A 267 -2.96 -2.73 -25.99
N GLU A 268 -2.50 -1.75 -25.21
CA GLU A 268 -1.15 -1.20 -25.35
C GLU A 268 -0.06 -2.16 -24.85
N GLN A 269 -0.34 -2.89 -23.76
CA GLN A 269 0.57 -3.89 -23.18
C GLN A 269 0.35 -5.29 -23.77
N GLN A 270 -0.75 -5.48 -24.51
CA GLN A 270 -1.18 -6.77 -25.03
C GLN A 270 -1.42 -7.82 -23.93
N ILE A 271 -1.92 -7.38 -22.76
CA ILE A 271 -2.25 -8.27 -21.64
C ILE A 271 -3.77 -8.49 -21.59
N LEU A 272 -4.19 -9.73 -21.38
CA LEU A 272 -5.57 -10.12 -21.15
C LEU A 272 -5.76 -10.52 -19.68
N ALA A 273 -6.64 -9.82 -18.97
CA ALA A 273 -7.07 -10.20 -17.62
C ALA A 273 -8.34 -11.05 -17.69
N VAL A 274 -8.34 -12.17 -16.98
CA VAL A 274 -9.41 -13.16 -16.97
C VAL A 274 -9.82 -13.42 -15.53
N GLY A 275 -11.09 -13.15 -15.20
CA GLY A 275 -11.65 -13.39 -13.86
C GLY A 275 -12.33 -14.75 -13.77
N THR A 276 -12.08 -15.48 -12.68
CA THR A 276 -12.59 -16.85 -12.48
C THR A 276 -13.77 -16.90 -11.51
N ILE A 277 -14.48 -18.03 -11.49
CA ILE A 277 -15.54 -18.30 -10.52
C ILE A 277 -15.03 -18.39 -9.07
N LYS A 278 -13.74 -18.69 -8.90
CA LYS A 278 -13.05 -18.77 -7.59
C LYS A 278 -12.66 -17.41 -7.04
N GLY A 279 -12.97 -16.31 -7.74
CA GLY A 279 -12.60 -14.97 -7.31
C GLY A 279 -11.13 -14.62 -7.56
N THR A 280 -10.42 -15.41 -8.36
CA THR A 280 -9.04 -15.13 -8.81
C THR A 280 -9.03 -14.44 -10.16
N VAL A 281 -7.99 -13.65 -10.43
CA VAL A 281 -7.77 -13.02 -11.74
C VAL A 281 -6.45 -13.51 -12.33
N GLU A 282 -6.50 -14.06 -13.53
CA GLU A 282 -5.37 -14.58 -14.28
C GLU A 282 -4.98 -13.59 -15.39
N LEU A 283 -3.69 -13.25 -15.50
CA LEU A 283 -3.17 -12.36 -16.53
C LEU A 283 -2.43 -13.18 -17.59
N TYR A 284 -2.76 -12.98 -18.86
CA TYR A 284 -2.15 -13.66 -20.00
C TYR A 284 -1.44 -12.67 -20.92
N ASP A 285 -0.24 -13.02 -21.39
CA ASP A 285 0.50 -12.25 -22.39
C ASP A 285 0.09 -12.65 -23.81
N LEU A 286 -0.56 -11.74 -24.54
CA LEU A 286 -0.97 -12.01 -25.93
C LEU A 286 0.18 -11.90 -26.93
N ALA A 287 1.29 -11.24 -26.58
CA ALA A 287 2.46 -11.14 -27.44
C ALA A 287 3.21 -12.48 -27.50
N ASP A 288 3.44 -13.12 -26.35
CA ASP A 288 4.12 -14.40 -26.23
C ASP A 288 3.17 -15.58 -25.97
N SER A 289 2.57 -16.09 -27.05
CA SER A 289 1.82 -17.36 -27.06
C SER A 289 0.64 -17.49 -26.08
N SER A 290 0.11 -16.39 -25.53
CA SER A 290 -0.94 -16.42 -24.48
C SER A 290 -0.48 -17.18 -23.24
N SER A 291 0.79 -17.03 -22.87
CA SER A 291 1.33 -17.60 -21.65
C SER A 291 0.70 -16.95 -20.42
N LEU A 292 0.47 -17.74 -19.36
CA LEU A 292 -0.01 -17.22 -18.08
C LEU A 292 1.14 -16.46 -17.42
N ILE A 293 0.98 -15.14 -17.26
CA ILE A 293 1.92 -14.29 -16.53
C ILE A 293 1.80 -14.59 -15.04
N ARG A 294 0.57 -14.47 -14.48
CA ARG A 294 0.32 -14.65 -13.05
C ARG A 294 -1.17 -14.78 -12.71
N SER A 295 -1.44 -15.18 -11.46
CA SER A 295 -2.75 -15.09 -10.83
C SER A 295 -2.71 -14.13 -9.63
N VAL A 296 -3.80 -13.39 -9.42
CA VAL A 296 -3.97 -12.42 -8.33
C VAL A 296 -5.27 -12.72 -7.59
N SER A 297 -5.24 -12.67 -6.25
CA SER A 297 -6.41 -12.92 -5.41
C SER A 297 -6.28 -12.24 -4.05
N LEU A 298 -7.38 -12.12 -3.30
CA LEU A 298 -7.36 -11.63 -1.92
C LEU A 298 -7.00 -12.73 -0.89
N HIS A 299 -6.66 -13.95 -1.33
CA HIS A 299 -6.36 -15.08 -0.46
C HIS A 299 -5.16 -14.82 0.45
N ASP A 300 -4.12 -14.15 -0.07
CA ASP A 300 -2.92 -13.77 0.68
C ASP A 300 -3.25 -12.88 1.90
N TRP A 301 -4.42 -12.25 1.91
CA TRP A 301 -4.92 -11.39 2.99
C TRP A 301 -6.00 -12.05 3.85
N GLY A 302 -6.15 -13.37 3.75
CA GLY A 302 -7.08 -14.16 4.56
C GLY A 302 -8.52 -14.18 4.03
N TYR A 303 -8.77 -13.67 2.82
CA TYR A 303 -10.10 -13.68 2.20
C TYR A 303 -10.27 -14.83 1.23
N SER A 304 -11.30 -15.64 1.45
CA SER A 304 -11.62 -16.77 0.60
C SER A 304 -12.61 -16.40 -0.50
N ALA A 305 -12.77 -17.31 -1.47
CA ALA A 305 -13.81 -17.21 -2.50
C ALA A 305 -15.23 -17.16 -1.92
N GLU A 306 -15.43 -17.65 -0.68
CA GLU A 306 -16.72 -17.59 0.01
C GLU A 306 -17.03 -16.17 0.51
N ASP A 307 -16.00 -15.39 0.83
CA ASP A 307 -16.13 -14.01 1.30
C ASP A 307 -16.39 -13.04 0.15
N THR A 308 -15.62 -13.18 -0.94
CA THR A 308 -15.64 -12.23 -2.07
C THR A 308 -16.63 -12.66 -3.15
N GLY A 309 -16.77 -13.96 -3.40
CA GLY A 309 -17.52 -14.53 -4.52
C GLY A 309 -16.75 -14.51 -5.86
N PRO A 310 -17.42 -14.89 -6.96
CA PRO A 310 -16.81 -14.84 -8.29
C PRO A 310 -16.47 -13.40 -8.71
N VAL A 311 -15.46 -13.25 -9.58
CA VAL A 311 -15.14 -11.96 -10.18
C VAL A 311 -16.33 -11.50 -11.04
N SER A 312 -16.81 -10.28 -10.83
CA SER A 312 -17.97 -9.72 -11.54
C SER A 312 -17.57 -8.81 -12.70
N CYS A 313 -16.53 -8.01 -12.51
CA CYS A 313 -16.03 -7.09 -13.52
C CYS A 313 -14.56 -6.74 -13.29
N ILE A 314 -13.86 -6.44 -14.39
CA ILE A 314 -12.48 -5.98 -14.42
C ILE A 314 -12.43 -4.72 -15.28
N ALA A 315 -11.69 -3.70 -14.86
CA ALA A 315 -11.47 -2.50 -15.65
C ALA A 315 -10.02 -2.02 -15.57
N TRP A 316 -9.35 -2.00 -16.72
CA TRP A 316 -8.02 -1.42 -16.88
C TRP A 316 -8.05 0.10 -16.76
N THR A 317 -6.99 0.67 -16.18
CA THR A 317 -6.76 2.11 -16.21
C THR A 317 -6.50 2.59 -17.64
N PRO A 318 -6.72 3.87 -17.98
CA PRO A 318 -6.57 4.36 -19.36
C PRO A 318 -5.17 4.20 -19.97
N ASP A 319 -4.14 4.16 -19.12
CA ASP A 319 -2.72 3.94 -19.48
C ASP A 319 -2.30 2.46 -19.37
N ASN A 320 -3.27 1.57 -19.12
CA ASN A 320 -3.09 0.14 -18.88
C ASN A 320 -2.10 -0.22 -17.76
N SER A 321 -1.65 0.70 -16.89
CA SER A 321 -0.63 0.40 -15.87
C SER A 321 -1.18 -0.33 -14.63
N ALA A 322 -2.49 -0.27 -14.40
CA ALA A 322 -3.16 -0.97 -13.32
C ALA A 322 -4.56 -1.43 -13.75
N PHE A 323 -5.19 -2.29 -12.96
CA PHE A 323 -6.56 -2.75 -13.21
C PHE A 323 -7.34 -2.87 -11.90
N ALA A 324 -8.63 -2.53 -11.98
CA ALA A 324 -9.59 -2.71 -10.89
C ALA A 324 -10.31 -4.04 -11.04
N VAL A 325 -10.56 -4.71 -9.91
CA VAL A 325 -11.25 -6.01 -9.82
C VAL A 325 -12.37 -5.89 -8.81
N GLY A 326 -13.58 -6.20 -9.25
CA GLY A 326 -14.79 -6.20 -8.43
C GLY A 326 -15.31 -7.61 -8.28
N TRP A 327 -15.78 -7.95 -7.08
CA TRP A 327 -16.35 -9.26 -6.81
C TRP A 327 -17.86 -9.19 -6.59
N LYS A 328 -18.54 -10.29 -6.90
CA LYS A 328 -20.00 -10.38 -6.88
C LYS A 328 -20.61 -10.23 -5.48
N LEU A 329 -19.95 -10.74 -4.43
CA LEU A 329 -20.52 -10.75 -3.08
C LEU A 329 -20.01 -9.60 -2.21
N ARG A 330 -18.70 -9.29 -2.27
CA ARG A 330 -18.10 -8.26 -1.42
C ARG A 330 -16.83 -7.68 -2.02
N GLY A 331 -16.74 -6.35 -2.00
CA GLY A 331 -15.49 -5.62 -2.14
C GLY A 331 -15.07 -5.32 -3.57
N LEU A 332 -14.08 -4.43 -3.63
CA LEU A 332 -13.41 -3.93 -4.82
C LEU A 332 -11.92 -3.75 -4.48
N SER A 333 -11.03 -4.01 -5.44
CA SER A 333 -9.60 -3.76 -5.30
C SER A 333 -8.98 -3.24 -6.58
N VAL A 334 -7.80 -2.64 -6.48
CA VAL A 334 -6.99 -2.21 -7.63
C VAL A 334 -5.59 -2.78 -7.49
N TRP A 335 -5.05 -3.28 -8.60
CA TRP A 335 -3.77 -3.98 -8.67
C TRP A 335 -2.85 -3.40 -9.73
N SER A 336 -1.55 -3.43 -9.47
CA SER A 336 -0.53 -3.27 -10.52
C SER A 336 -0.45 -4.50 -11.42
N VAL A 337 0.16 -4.37 -12.58
CA VAL A 337 0.49 -5.51 -13.46
C VAL A 337 1.48 -6.46 -12.76
N SER A 338 2.39 -5.93 -11.93
CA SER A 338 3.24 -6.68 -11.00
C SER A 338 2.51 -7.28 -9.78
N GLY A 339 1.17 -7.21 -9.72
CA GLY A 339 0.34 -7.86 -8.70
C GLY A 339 0.45 -7.28 -7.29
N CYS A 340 0.98 -6.07 -7.16
CA CYS A 340 0.89 -5.27 -5.93
C CYS A 340 -0.54 -4.74 -5.78
N ARG A 341 -1.10 -4.84 -4.58
CA ARG A 341 -2.44 -4.32 -4.28
C ARG A 341 -2.37 -2.83 -3.94
N LEU A 342 -2.85 -1.99 -4.85
CA LEU A 342 -2.85 -0.53 -4.72
C LEU A 342 -4.04 0.01 -3.92
N MET A 343 -5.15 -0.72 -3.89
CA MET A 343 -6.37 -0.35 -3.17
C MET A 343 -7.16 -1.61 -2.80
N SER A 344 -7.82 -1.60 -1.66
CA SER A 344 -8.90 -2.54 -1.32
C SER A 344 -9.99 -1.82 -0.52
N THR A 345 -11.27 -2.08 -0.82
CA THR A 345 -12.39 -1.62 0.01
C THR A 345 -12.68 -2.56 1.18
N VAL A 346 -12.18 -3.79 1.12
CA VAL A 346 -12.30 -4.78 2.19
C VAL A 346 -11.28 -4.46 3.27
N ARG A 347 -11.72 -4.42 4.54
CA ARG A 347 -10.82 -4.15 5.68
C ARG A 347 -9.66 -5.14 5.74
N GLN A 348 -8.54 -4.73 6.30
CA GLN A 348 -7.47 -5.66 6.61
C GLN A 348 -7.66 -6.20 8.03
N ILE A 349 -7.68 -7.52 8.18
CA ILE A 349 -7.54 -8.19 9.47
C ILE A 349 -6.03 -8.44 9.60
N GLY A 350 -5.31 -7.52 10.26
CA GLY A 350 -3.85 -7.52 10.25
C GLY A 350 -3.25 -8.79 10.88
N LEU A 351 -2.32 -9.43 10.17
CA LEU A 351 -1.43 -10.47 10.71
C LEU A 351 -0.11 -9.90 11.25
N SER A 352 0.23 -8.62 11.01
CA SER A 352 1.53 -8.04 11.44
C SER A 352 1.58 -6.53 11.72
N SER A 353 0.47 -5.78 11.67
CA SER A 353 0.49 -4.34 11.95
C SER A 353 0.23 -4.03 13.44
N VAL A 354 1.32 -3.75 14.17
CA VAL A 354 1.38 -3.31 15.59
C VAL A 354 0.53 -2.04 15.88
N SER A 355 -0.06 -1.42 14.86
CA SER A 355 -0.86 -0.19 14.97
C SER A 355 -2.32 -0.32 14.51
N SER A 356 -2.83 -1.52 14.23
CA SER A 356 -4.28 -1.68 13.96
C SER A 356 -5.04 -1.80 15.28
N PRO A 357 -5.99 -0.89 15.60
CA PRO A 357 -6.76 -1.02 16.82
C PRO A 357 -7.57 -2.31 16.76
N VAL A 358 -7.34 -3.20 17.73
CA VAL A 358 -8.13 -4.41 17.96
C VAL A 358 -9.56 -3.97 18.25
N VAL A 359 -10.42 -3.99 17.23
CA VAL A 359 -11.85 -3.71 17.39
C VAL A 359 -12.52 -5.02 17.80
N LYS A 360 -13.08 -5.03 19.01
CA LYS A 360 -14.03 -6.08 19.43
C LYS A 360 -15.17 -6.16 18.41
N PRO A 361 -15.69 -7.35 18.08
CA PRO A 361 -16.79 -7.51 17.14
C PRO A 361 -18.10 -7.04 17.79
N ASN A 362 -18.26 -5.72 17.94
CA ASN A 362 -19.55 -5.13 18.23
C ASN A 362 -20.23 -4.81 16.90
N HIS A 363 -21.52 -5.14 16.83
CA HIS A 363 -22.41 -5.07 15.66
C HIS A 363 -22.62 -3.69 15.02
N ASP A 364 -21.80 -2.69 15.33
CA ASP A 364 -21.80 -1.39 14.64
C ASP A 364 -20.99 -1.51 13.34
N LEU A 365 -21.61 -2.15 12.34
CA LEU A 365 -21.13 -2.26 10.96
C LEU A 365 -21.00 -0.85 10.35
N LYS A 366 -19.91 -0.13 10.64
CA LYS A 366 -19.50 1.02 9.83
C LYS A 366 -19.38 0.54 8.37
N TYR A 367 -20.16 1.10 7.45
CA TYR A 367 -20.30 0.66 6.06
C TYR A 367 -18.93 0.62 5.36
N GLU A 368 -18.41 -0.59 5.08
CA GLU A 368 -17.32 -0.70 4.11
C GLU A 368 -17.89 -0.38 2.71
N PRO A 369 -17.16 0.32 1.82
CA PRO A 369 -17.63 0.52 0.46
C PRO A 369 -17.75 -0.82 -0.26
N MET A 370 -18.83 -0.99 -1.05
CA MET A 370 -19.08 -2.23 -1.82
C MET A 370 -19.28 -3.48 -0.94
N MET A 371 -19.85 -3.35 0.26
CA MET A 371 -20.16 -4.51 1.12
C MET A 371 -21.11 -5.51 0.46
N GLY A 372 -22.01 -5.04 -0.39
CA GLY A 372 -22.93 -5.86 -1.18
C GLY A 372 -22.34 -6.41 -2.48
N GLY A 373 -21.04 -6.19 -2.75
CA GLY A 373 -20.38 -6.58 -3.99
C GLY A 373 -20.39 -5.48 -5.04
N THR A 374 -19.59 -5.63 -6.09
CA THR A 374 -19.49 -4.67 -7.20
C THR A 374 -20.21 -5.20 -8.44
N SER A 375 -21.07 -4.37 -9.02
CA SER A 375 -21.81 -4.66 -10.26
C SER A 375 -21.02 -4.24 -11.50
N ARG A 376 -20.66 -2.96 -11.55
CA ARG A 376 -19.95 -2.34 -12.66
C ARG A 376 -18.96 -1.31 -12.17
N MET A 377 -17.92 -1.11 -12.97
CA MET A 377 -16.89 -0.12 -12.72
C MET A 377 -16.38 0.49 -14.02
N HIS A 378 -15.94 1.74 -13.98
CA HIS A 378 -15.31 2.40 -15.13
C HIS A 378 -14.41 3.55 -14.67
N TRP A 379 -13.20 3.63 -15.22
CA TRP A 379 -12.24 4.70 -14.96
C TRP A 379 -12.58 5.99 -15.72
N ASP A 380 -12.23 7.14 -15.16
CA ASP A 380 -12.25 8.39 -15.92
C ASP A 380 -11.15 8.43 -16.99
N GLU A 381 -11.26 9.36 -17.92
CA GLU A 381 -10.35 9.51 -19.07
C GLU A 381 -8.89 9.72 -18.67
N HIS A 382 -8.67 10.43 -17.55
CA HIS A 382 -7.35 10.68 -17.02
C HIS A 382 -6.96 9.70 -15.91
N GLY A 383 -7.75 8.70 -15.55
CA GLY A 383 -7.43 7.74 -14.48
C GLY A 383 -7.40 8.30 -13.04
N PHE A 384 -7.79 9.55 -12.80
CA PHE A 384 -7.85 10.11 -11.44
C PHE A 384 -9.06 9.62 -10.64
N ARG A 385 -10.04 9.00 -11.27
CA ARG A 385 -11.26 8.53 -10.60
C ARG A 385 -11.75 7.19 -11.13
N LEU A 386 -12.17 6.33 -10.20
CA LEU A 386 -12.90 5.10 -10.49
C LEU A 386 -14.35 5.24 -10.04
N TYR A 387 -15.29 5.12 -10.97
CA TYR A 387 -16.71 5.06 -10.67
C TYR A 387 -17.13 3.61 -10.51
N ALA A 388 -17.77 3.26 -9.40
CA ALA A 388 -18.22 1.91 -9.09
C ALA A 388 -19.67 1.91 -8.60
N ILE A 389 -20.38 0.81 -8.88
CA ILE A 389 -21.77 0.58 -8.49
C ILE A 389 -21.82 -0.68 -7.64
N GLU A 390 -22.53 -0.61 -6.53
CA GLU A 390 -22.74 -1.74 -5.62
C GLU A 390 -23.86 -2.66 -6.14
N GLU A 391 -23.64 -3.98 -6.13
CA GLU A 391 -24.57 -4.97 -6.69
C GLU A 391 -25.92 -4.97 -5.97
N ARG A 392 -25.91 -4.85 -4.63
CA ARG A 392 -27.12 -4.86 -3.80
C ARG A 392 -27.75 -3.48 -3.60
N SER A 393 -27.11 -2.40 -4.08
CA SER A 393 -27.65 -1.04 -4.00
C SER A 393 -27.27 -0.23 -5.24
N SER A 394 -28.23 -0.02 -6.13
CA SER A 394 -28.02 0.75 -7.37
C SER A 394 -28.54 2.19 -7.30
N GLU A 395 -28.79 2.69 -6.10
CA GLU A 395 -29.32 4.05 -5.88
C GLU A 395 -28.24 5.13 -6.02
N ARG A 396 -26.97 4.73 -6.07
CA ARG A 396 -25.82 5.63 -6.02
C ARG A 396 -24.63 5.08 -6.78
N ILE A 397 -23.84 5.98 -7.33
CA ILE A 397 -22.52 5.69 -7.89
C ILE A 397 -21.49 6.18 -6.88
N ILE A 398 -20.53 5.33 -6.53
CA ILE A 398 -19.41 5.70 -5.67
C ILE A 398 -18.21 6.03 -6.56
N ALA A 399 -17.63 7.21 -6.37
CA ALA A 399 -16.43 7.65 -7.06
C ALA A 399 -15.25 7.67 -6.07
N PHE A 400 -14.21 6.89 -6.39
CA PHE A 400 -12.95 6.84 -5.65
C PHE A 400 -11.92 7.74 -6.33
N SER A 401 -11.25 8.60 -5.58
CA SER A 401 -10.18 9.47 -6.08
C SER A 401 -8.83 8.77 -5.99
N PHE A 402 -8.05 8.85 -7.06
CA PHE A 402 -6.71 8.29 -7.18
C PHE A 402 -5.68 9.37 -7.47
N GLY A 403 -4.51 9.24 -6.87
CA GLY A 403 -3.31 9.99 -7.18
C GLY A 403 -2.40 9.15 -8.06
N LYS A 404 -1.72 9.81 -9.00
CA LYS A 404 -0.76 9.19 -9.91
C LYS A 404 0.67 9.44 -9.46
N PHE A 405 1.57 8.54 -9.84
CA PHE A 405 3.00 8.71 -9.61
C PHE A 405 3.78 8.70 -10.93
N CYS A 406 4.74 9.63 -11.05
CA CYS A 406 5.69 9.75 -12.17
C CYS A 406 6.87 8.80 -11.94
N LEU A 407 6.79 7.54 -12.36
CA LEU A 407 8.00 6.73 -12.53
C LEU A 407 7.93 5.93 -13.82
N ASN A 408 9.01 6.03 -14.59
CA ASN A 408 9.45 5.14 -15.65
C ASN A 408 8.46 4.88 -16.80
N ARG A 409 7.62 5.86 -17.11
CA ARG A 409 6.92 5.92 -18.41
C ARG A 409 6.98 7.34 -18.98
N GLY A 410 7.86 7.54 -19.96
CA GLY A 410 7.73 8.63 -20.94
C GLY A 410 8.64 9.87 -20.79
N VAL A 411 8.02 11.04 -20.92
CA VAL A 411 8.60 12.35 -21.29
C VAL A 411 8.79 13.26 -20.05
N SER A 412 8.53 12.74 -18.85
CA SER A 412 8.62 13.46 -17.57
C SER A 412 9.70 12.85 -16.68
N GLY A 413 10.43 13.71 -15.97
CA GLY A 413 11.68 13.34 -15.29
C GLY A 413 11.48 12.51 -14.04
N THR A 414 12.50 11.73 -13.69
CA THR A 414 12.55 10.95 -12.46
C THR A 414 12.78 11.86 -11.25
N THR A 415 12.18 11.49 -10.12
CA THR A 415 12.20 12.29 -8.89
C THR A 415 12.95 11.56 -7.78
N TYR A 416 14.27 11.40 -7.93
CA TYR A 416 15.10 10.78 -6.89
C TYR A 416 15.15 11.62 -5.60
N ALA A 417 15.08 12.94 -5.73
CA ALA A 417 15.22 13.86 -4.60
C ALA A 417 13.96 13.97 -3.72
N ARG A 418 12.76 13.79 -4.29
CA ARG A 418 11.48 13.81 -3.55
C ARG A 418 10.46 12.93 -4.22
N GLN A 419 9.88 12.01 -3.49
CA GLN A 419 8.80 11.18 -4.02
C GLN A 419 7.46 11.95 -3.94
N VAL A 420 6.81 12.15 -5.09
CA VAL A 420 5.56 12.94 -5.22
C VAL A 420 4.48 12.15 -5.94
N ILE A 421 3.33 11.97 -5.29
CA ILE A 421 2.09 11.51 -5.92
C ILE A 421 1.27 12.77 -6.28
N TYR A 422 0.76 12.86 -7.50
CA TYR A 422 -0.07 13.99 -7.93
C TYR A 422 -1.50 13.53 -8.20
N GLY A 423 -2.45 14.19 -7.54
CA GLY A 423 -3.88 14.05 -7.80
C GLY A 423 -4.34 15.00 -8.90
N GLU A 424 -5.65 15.05 -9.12
CA GLU A 424 -6.25 15.94 -10.12
C GLU A 424 -6.17 17.43 -9.71
N ASP A 425 -6.09 17.75 -8.42
CA ASP A 425 -6.16 19.10 -7.86
C ASP A 425 -5.05 19.44 -6.83
N ARG A 426 -4.21 18.47 -6.45
CA ARG A 426 -3.22 18.59 -5.37
C ARG A 426 -2.03 17.66 -5.58
N LEU A 427 -0.95 17.93 -4.88
CA LEU A 427 0.21 17.04 -4.76
C LEU A 427 0.25 16.41 -3.36
N LEU A 428 0.73 15.18 -3.26
CA LEU A 428 1.03 14.46 -2.03
C LEU A 428 2.53 14.20 -2.03
N ILE A 429 3.25 14.86 -1.13
CA ILE A 429 4.71 14.83 -1.06
C ILE A 429 5.10 13.98 0.14
N VAL A 430 5.99 13.00 -0.06
CA VAL A 430 6.59 12.26 1.06
C VAL A 430 7.59 13.17 1.77
N GLN A 431 7.43 13.31 3.08
CA GLN A 431 8.35 14.06 3.94
C GLN A 431 8.89 13.14 5.03
N ALA A 432 10.20 13.18 5.23
CA ALA A 432 10.83 12.66 6.44
C ALA A 432 10.75 13.74 7.51
N GLU A 433 10.17 13.43 8.67
CA GLU A 433 10.24 14.27 9.86
C GLU A 433 11.53 13.98 10.66
N ASP A 434 11.86 14.84 11.63
CA ASP A 434 13.00 14.65 12.55
C ASP A 434 12.87 13.38 13.41
N THR A 435 11.67 12.77 13.46
CA THR A 435 11.38 11.52 14.16
C THR A 435 11.52 10.28 13.27
N ASP A 436 12.10 10.43 12.07
CA ASP A 436 12.34 9.37 11.08
C ASP A 436 11.09 8.66 10.53
N GLU A 437 9.90 9.09 10.95
CA GLU A 437 8.64 8.64 10.36
C GLU A 437 8.39 9.39 9.05
N LEU A 438 8.09 8.63 8.00
CA LEU A 438 7.63 9.19 6.73
C LEU A 438 6.16 9.60 6.86
N LYS A 439 5.84 10.83 6.44
CA LYS A 439 4.44 11.32 6.36
C LYS A 439 4.11 11.84 4.98
N MET A 440 2.83 11.73 4.60
CA MET A 440 2.30 12.39 3.41
C MET A 440 1.89 13.81 3.73
N GLN A 441 2.50 14.78 3.06
CA GLN A 441 2.04 16.17 3.07
C GLN A 441 1.16 16.44 1.85
N HIS A 442 -0.06 16.93 2.09
CA HIS A 442 -0.93 17.43 1.02
C HIS A 442 -0.60 18.88 0.68
N LEU A 443 -0.21 19.13 -0.57
CA LEU A 443 0.06 20.46 -1.13
C LEU A 443 -1.01 20.83 -2.16
N ASN A 444 -1.86 21.79 -1.82
CA ASN A 444 -2.90 22.29 -2.73
C ASN A 444 -2.33 23.28 -3.74
N LEU A 445 -2.73 23.14 -5.01
CA LEU A 445 -2.36 24.08 -6.06
C LEU A 445 -3.15 25.41 -5.92
N PRO A 446 -2.61 26.53 -6.43
CA PRO A 446 -3.35 27.80 -6.46
C PRO A 446 -4.66 27.67 -7.23
N VAL A 447 -5.77 28.12 -6.61
CA VAL A 447 -7.11 28.06 -7.23
C VAL A 447 -7.16 28.81 -8.56
N SER A 448 -6.40 29.91 -8.68
CA SER A 448 -6.28 30.69 -9.91
C SER A 448 -5.78 29.86 -11.09
N TYR A 449 -4.82 28.95 -10.85
CA TYR A 449 -4.25 28.08 -11.88
C TYR A 449 -5.18 26.90 -12.19
N ILE A 450 -5.58 26.13 -11.16
CA ILE A 450 -6.34 24.89 -11.37
C ILE A 450 -7.75 25.14 -11.92
N SER A 451 -8.32 26.33 -11.74
CA SER A 451 -9.64 26.64 -12.29
C SER A 451 -9.69 26.59 -13.83
N GLN A 452 -8.56 26.86 -14.51
CA GLN A 452 -8.45 26.88 -15.96
C GLN A 452 -7.64 25.68 -16.49
N ASN A 453 -6.66 25.24 -15.72
CA ASN A 453 -5.67 24.25 -16.18
C ASN A 453 -5.88 22.85 -15.60
N TRP A 454 -7.05 22.54 -15.06
CA TRP A 454 -7.37 21.21 -14.54
C TRP A 454 -7.45 20.15 -15.66
N PRO A 455 -7.00 18.90 -15.44
CA PRO A 455 -6.31 18.39 -14.24
C PRO A 455 -4.79 18.59 -14.33
N VAL A 456 -4.09 18.35 -13.21
CA VAL A 456 -2.64 18.18 -13.21
C VAL A 456 -2.25 16.97 -14.07
N LEU A 457 -1.30 17.15 -15.00
CA LEU A 457 -0.86 16.11 -15.94
C LEU A 457 0.59 15.67 -15.73
N HIS A 458 1.50 16.64 -15.54
CA HIS A 458 2.92 16.35 -15.35
C HIS A 458 3.48 17.06 -14.13
N VAL A 459 4.34 16.35 -13.41
CA VAL A 459 5.08 16.88 -12.26
C VAL A 459 6.53 16.43 -12.38
N ALA A 460 7.47 17.34 -12.14
CA ALA A 460 8.89 17.05 -12.09
C ALA A 460 9.54 17.75 -10.91
N ALA A 461 10.41 17.06 -10.17
CA ALA A 461 11.20 17.63 -9.09
C ALA A 461 12.61 17.94 -9.59
N SER A 462 13.19 19.04 -9.10
CA SER A 462 14.59 19.37 -9.38
C SER A 462 15.54 18.35 -8.71
N ALA A 463 16.75 18.21 -9.23
CA ALA A 463 17.76 17.27 -8.70
C ALA A 463 18.14 17.57 -7.22
N ASP A 464 18.08 18.84 -6.81
CA ASP A 464 18.28 19.26 -5.42
C ASP A 464 17.04 19.07 -4.53
N GLY A 465 15.90 18.68 -5.11
CA GLY A 465 14.62 18.55 -4.41
C GLY A 465 14.04 19.87 -3.90
N MET A 466 14.56 21.02 -4.32
CA MET A 466 14.16 22.32 -3.77
C MET A 466 12.99 22.96 -4.51
N TYR A 467 12.77 22.54 -5.75
CA TYR A 467 11.74 23.06 -6.63
C TYR A 467 10.89 21.93 -7.22
N LEU A 468 9.59 22.18 -7.33
CA LEU A 468 8.68 21.31 -8.08
C LEU A 468 8.12 22.10 -9.25
N ALA A 469 8.14 21.50 -10.43
CA ALA A 469 7.48 22.00 -11.63
C ALA A 469 6.19 21.21 -11.84
N VAL A 470 5.07 21.90 -12.09
CA VAL A 470 3.74 21.30 -12.21
C VAL A 470 3.02 21.89 -13.40
N SER A 471 2.54 21.04 -14.30
CA SER A 471 1.71 21.43 -15.42
C SER A 471 0.38 20.69 -15.43
N GLY A 472 -0.67 21.42 -15.80
CA GLY A 472 -1.99 20.90 -16.07
C GLY A 472 -2.23 20.72 -17.57
N VAL A 473 -3.47 20.88 -18.03
CA VAL A 473 -3.81 20.83 -19.47
C VAL A 473 -3.09 21.94 -20.23
N HIS A 474 -3.04 23.13 -19.62
CA HIS A 474 -2.27 24.28 -20.11
C HIS A 474 -1.40 24.88 -19.01
N GLY A 475 -0.36 25.60 -19.40
CA GLY A 475 0.50 26.34 -18.48
C GLY A 475 1.45 25.49 -17.64
N LEU A 476 2.26 26.19 -16.85
CA LEU A 476 3.22 25.62 -15.91
C LEU A 476 3.34 26.52 -14.68
N ILE A 477 3.46 25.93 -13.50
CA ILE A 477 3.77 26.62 -12.25
C ILE A 477 4.95 25.97 -11.54
N LEU A 478 5.73 26.76 -10.80
CA LEU A 478 6.84 26.27 -9.99
C LEU A 478 6.55 26.47 -8.52
N TYR A 479 6.89 25.50 -7.69
CA TYR A 479 6.80 25.59 -6.24
C TYR A 479 8.20 25.57 -5.64
N ASP A 480 8.52 26.60 -4.87
CA ASP A 480 9.72 26.64 -4.04
C ASP A 480 9.40 26.00 -2.68
N VAL A 481 9.98 24.83 -2.40
CA VAL A 481 9.67 24.06 -1.21
C VAL A 481 10.17 24.74 0.06
N ARG A 482 11.31 25.43 0.00
CA ARG A 482 11.89 26.18 1.13
C ARG A 482 11.05 27.39 1.48
N LEU A 483 10.69 28.17 0.48
CA LEU A 483 9.93 29.40 0.67
C LEU A 483 8.43 29.14 0.82
N LYS A 484 7.95 27.93 0.49
CA LYS A 484 6.54 27.56 0.43
C LYS A 484 5.73 28.51 -0.46
N ARG A 485 6.31 28.90 -1.61
CA ARG A 485 5.72 29.87 -2.55
C ARG A 485 5.58 29.31 -3.94
N TRP A 486 4.43 29.58 -4.55
CA TRP A 486 4.18 29.33 -5.96
C TRP A 486 4.68 30.48 -6.83
N ARG A 487 5.26 30.13 -7.97
CA ARG A 487 5.56 31.01 -9.09
C ARG A 487 4.65 30.62 -10.24
N VAL A 488 3.99 31.61 -10.80
CA VAL A 488 3.03 31.48 -11.92
C VAL A 488 3.44 32.44 -13.03
N PHE A 489 2.89 32.26 -14.22
CA PHE A 489 3.04 33.25 -15.29
C PHE A 489 2.37 34.57 -14.91
N GLY A 490 3.00 35.68 -15.27
CA GLY A 490 2.38 37.00 -15.11
C GLY A 490 1.23 37.25 -16.09
N ASP A 491 1.31 36.65 -17.28
CA ASP A 491 0.34 36.78 -18.37
C ASP A 491 -0.38 35.44 -18.62
N VAL A 492 -1.69 35.42 -18.41
CA VAL A 492 -2.55 34.25 -18.61
C VAL A 492 -2.56 33.82 -20.09
N THR A 493 -2.40 34.75 -21.03
CA THR A 493 -2.41 34.39 -22.47
C THR A 493 -1.19 33.57 -22.85
N GLN A 494 -0.02 33.89 -22.28
CA GLN A 494 1.19 33.09 -22.45
C GLN A 494 1.06 31.72 -21.76
N GLU A 495 0.47 31.70 -20.56
CA GLU A 495 0.22 30.44 -19.84
C GLU A 495 -0.64 29.48 -20.68
N GLN A 496 -1.71 29.97 -21.32
CA GLN A 496 -2.60 29.16 -22.14
C GLN A 496 -1.96 28.67 -23.45
N GLN A 497 -0.87 29.29 -23.93
CA GLN A 497 -0.14 28.83 -25.11
C GLN A 497 0.72 27.59 -24.83
N ILE A 498 1.03 27.31 -23.57
CA ILE A 498 1.84 26.16 -23.19
C ILE A 498 0.93 24.95 -23.02
N GLN A 499 1.08 23.94 -23.88
CA GLN A 499 0.46 22.64 -23.71
C GLN A 499 1.54 21.59 -23.46
N CYS A 500 1.86 21.39 -22.19
CA CYS A 500 2.92 20.49 -21.75
C CYS A 500 2.54 19.02 -22.02
N LYS A 501 3.39 18.31 -22.76
CA LYS A 501 3.32 16.84 -22.97
C LYS A 501 4.45 16.09 -22.25
N GLY A 502 5.38 16.82 -21.66
CA GLY A 502 6.52 16.30 -20.91
C GLY A 502 7.27 17.41 -20.20
N LEU A 503 7.92 17.06 -19.09
CA LEU A 503 8.48 18.01 -18.14
C LEU A 503 9.73 17.45 -17.46
N LEU A 504 10.86 18.13 -17.60
CA LEU A 504 12.15 17.72 -17.05
C LEU A 504 12.85 18.88 -16.34
N TRP A 505 13.82 18.54 -15.52
CA TRP A 505 14.77 19.47 -14.94
C TRP A 505 16.17 19.19 -15.49
N LEU A 506 16.87 20.26 -15.88
CA LEU A 506 18.27 20.28 -16.27
C LEU A 506 18.98 21.30 -15.39
N GLY A 507 19.61 20.82 -14.31
CA GLY A 507 20.20 21.69 -13.29
C GLY A 507 19.18 22.71 -12.73
N LYS A 508 19.37 23.99 -13.06
CA LYS A 508 18.49 25.11 -12.64
C LYS A 508 17.47 25.53 -13.71
N ILE A 509 17.31 24.75 -14.77
CA ILE A 509 16.46 25.03 -15.93
C ILE A 509 15.33 23.98 -15.99
N VAL A 510 14.11 24.44 -16.24
CA VAL A 510 12.96 23.60 -16.53
C VAL A 510 12.86 23.42 -18.05
N VAL A 511 12.81 22.17 -18.49
CA VAL A 511 12.64 21.81 -19.90
C VAL A 511 11.21 21.32 -20.11
N ILE A 512 10.48 21.97 -21.00
CA ILE A 512 9.07 21.68 -21.29
C ILE A 512 9.00 21.12 -22.71
N CYS A 513 8.41 19.94 -22.88
CA CYS A 513 7.95 19.49 -24.19
C CYS A 513 6.57 20.10 -24.46
N ASN A 514 6.53 21.09 -25.34
CA ASN A 514 5.33 21.84 -25.71
C ASN A 514 4.74 21.28 -27.01
N TYR A 515 3.41 21.12 -27.05
CA TYR A 515 2.67 20.88 -28.29
C TYR A 515 2.06 22.17 -28.80
N VAL A 516 2.29 22.47 -30.08
CA VAL A 516 1.83 23.70 -30.72
C VAL A 516 0.66 23.36 -31.65
N ASP A 517 -0.57 23.68 -31.22
CA ASP A 517 -1.80 23.39 -31.96
C ASP A 517 -1.79 23.97 -33.38
N SER A 518 -1.22 25.17 -33.58
CA SER A 518 -1.26 25.86 -34.88
C SER A 518 -0.43 25.18 -35.98
N SER A 519 0.63 24.46 -35.59
CA SER A 519 1.55 23.80 -36.51
C SER A 519 1.54 22.28 -36.39
N GLU A 520 0.72 21.74 -35.48
CA GLU A 520 0.70 20.32 -35.07
C GLU A 520 2.10 19.76 -34.76
N SER A 521 3.00 20.62 -34.28
CA SER A 521 4.41 20.30 -34.05
C SER A 521 4.75 20.27 -32.57
N TYR A 522 5.86 19.62 -32.24
CA TYR A 522 6.40 19.57 -30.89
C TYR A 522 7.66 20.41 -30.80
N GLU A 523 7.87 21.06 -29.66
CA GLU A 523 9.08 21.84 -29.40
C GLU A 523 9.52 21.70 -27.94
N LEU A 524 10.80 21.93 -27.66
CA LEU A 524 11.34 22.06 -26.32
C LEU A 524 11.52 23.53 -25.97
N LEU A 525 10.98 23.91 -24.82
CA LEU A 525 11.14 25.24 -24.23
C LEU A 525 12.00 25.14 -22.97
N PHE A 526 12.97 26.04 -22.83
CA PHE A 526 13.90 26.08 -21.71
C PHE A 526 13.66 27.33 -20.87
N TYR A 527 13.15 27.17 -19.66
CA TYR A 527 12.88 28.29 -18.73
C TYR A 527 13.79 28.20 -17.49
N PRO A 528 14.32 29.33 -17.01
CA PRO A 528 15.07 29.35 -15.77
C PRO A 528 14.14 29.19 -14.56
N ARG A 529 14.60 28.54 -13.49
CA ARG A 529 13.79 28.31 -12.27
C ARG A 529 13.25 29.57 -11.59
N TYR A 530 13.84 30.75 -11.85
CA TYR A 530 13.52 31.99 -11.13
C TYR A 530 12.46 32.85 -11.81
N HIS A 531 12.17 32.67 -13.10
CA HIS A 531 11.23 33.53 -13.84
C HIS A 531 10.50 32.74 -14.94
N LEU A 532 9.17 32.92 -15.02
CA LEU A 532 8.30 32.28 -16.00
C LEU A 532 7.55 33.36 -16.79
N ASP A 533 8.06 33.66 -17.98
CA ASP A 533 7.49 34.62 -18.94
C ASP A 533 8.22 34.46 -20.27
N GLN A 534 7.62 34.91 -21.37
CA GLN A 534 8.24 34.86 -22.70
C GLN A 534 9.61 35.55 -22.75
N SER A 535 9.80 36.62 -21.98
CA SER A 535 11.08 37.35 -21.89
C SER A 535 12.22 36.52 -21.27
N SER A 536 11.89 35.52 -20.45
CA SER A 536 12.85 34.65 -19.77
C SER A 536 13.13 33.34 -20.50
N LEU A 537 12.50 33.08 -21.65
CA LEU A 537 12.75 31.89 -22.44
C LEU A 537 14.20 31.87 -22.92
N LEU A 538 14.97 30.86 -22.49
CA LEU A 538 16.40 30.74 -22.80
C LEU A 538 16.62 30.20 -24.22
N CYS A 539 15.85 29.19 -24.59
CA CYS A 539 15.99 28.54 -25.89
C CYS A 539 14.69 27.84 -26.30
N ARG A 540 14.51 27.70 -27.61
CA ARG A 540 13.44 26.94 -28.24
C ARG A 540 14.02 26.00 -29.29
N LYS A 541 13.73 24.71 -29.17
CA LYS A 541 14.18 23.69 -30.11
C LYS A 541 12.99 22.94 -30.72
N PRO A 542 12.72 23.06 -32.03
CA PRO A 542 11.70 22.24 -32.68
C PRO A 542 12.10 20.77 -32.67
N LEU A 543 11.13 19.88 -32.45
CA LEU A 543 11.27 18.43 -32.45
C LEU A 543 10.75 17.83 -33.75
N LEU A 544 11.21 16.62 -34.08
CA LEU A 544 10.85 15.93 -35.32
C LEU A 544 9.41 15.38 -35.28
N ALA A 545 9.01 14.86 -34.13
CA ALA A 545 7.70 14.26 -33.88
C ALA A 545 7.37 14.29 -32.38
N LYS A 546 6.22 13.71 -32.00
CA LYS A 546 5.89 13.46 -30.60
C LYS A 546 6.99 12.62 -29.94
N PRO A 547 7.68 13.10 -28.89
CA PRO A 547 8.68 12.31 -28.20
C PRO A 547 8.03 11.13 -27.46
N MET A 548 8.71 9.99 -27.44
CA MET A 548 8.29 8.78 -26.74
C MET A 548 8.83 8.76 -25.32
N VAL A 549 10.13 8.99 -25.17
CA VAL A 549 10.85 9.05 -23.89
C VAL A 549 11.81 10.23 -23.93
N MET A 550 11.95 10.93 -22.81
CA MET A 550 13.00 11.91 -22.62
C MET A 550 13.68 11.72 -21.27
N ASP A 551 14.99 11.94 -21.22
CA ASP A 551 15.78 11.83 -19.98
C ASP A 551 16.91 12.86 -19.97
N VAL A 552 17.43 13.16 -18.78
CA VAL A 552 18.53 14.12 -18.59
C VAL A 552 19.61 13.50 -17.73
N TYR A 553 20.86 13.65 -18.15
CA TYR A 553 22.03 13.33 -17.35
C TYR A 553 23.07 14.44 -17.48
N GLN A 554 23.41 15.08 -16.36
CA GLN A 554 24.29 16.26 -16.33
C GLN A 554 23.80 17.32 -17.34
N ASP A 555 24.60 17.61 -18.36
CA ASP A 555 24.30 18.59 -19.41
C ASP A 555 23.78 17.94 -20.71
N TYR A 556 23.50 16.64 -20.69
CA TYR A 556 22.98 15.88 -21.84
C TYR A 556 21.47 15.62 -21.71
N LEU A 557 20.77 15.83 -22.82
CA LEU A 557 19.34 15.59 -22.98
C LEU A 557 19.11 14.48 -24.01
N LEU A 558 18.39 13.44 -23.61
CA LEU A 558 17.95 12.35 -24.47
C LEU A 558 16.51 12.57 -24.90
N VAL A 559 16.22 12.40 -26.18
CA VAL A 559 14.88 12.43 -26.76
C VAL A 559 14.73 11.29 -27.75
N THR A 560 13.65 10.52 -27.63
CA THR A 560 13.36 9.40 -28.55
C THR A 560 12.08 9.61 -29.34
N TYR A 561 12.03 9.08 -30.56
CA TYR A 561 10.89 9.20 -31.49
C TYR A 561 10.44 7.85 -32.04
N ARG A 562 9.35 7.86 -32.84
CA ARG A 562 8.85 6.72 -33.63
C ARG A 562 9.16 6.95 -35.12
N PRO A 563 9.66 5.94 -35.88
CA PRO A 563 10.20 4.64 -35.43
C PRO A 563 11.38 4.84 -34.48
N PHE A 564 11.82 3.80 -33.75
CA PHE A 564 12.69 3.94 -32.56
C PHE A 564 14.03 4.64 -32.86
N ASP A 565 14.02 5.96 -32.79
CA ASP A 565 15.13 6.86 -33.05
C ASP A 565 15.51 7.56 -31.74
N VAL A 566 16.80 7.67 -31.45
CA VAL A 566 17.38 8.24 -30.24
C VAL A 566 18.24 9.44 -30.62
N HIS A 567 17.91 10.61 -30.10
CA HIS A 567 18.67 11.85 -30.28
C HIS A 567 19.23 12.28 -28.92
N ILE A 568 20.53 12.54 -28.88
CA ILE A 568 21.22 13.05 -27.69
C ILE A 568 21.73 14.44 -28.01
N TYR A 569 21.30 15.42 -27.21
CA TYR A 569 21.71 16.80 -27.28
C TYR A 569 22.61 17.14 -26.09
N HIS A 570 23.63 17.95 -26.32
CA HIS A 570 24.45 18.56 -25.28
C HIS A 570 24.02 20.02 -25.12
N VAL A 571 23.77 20.41 -23.87
CA VAL A 571 23.24 21.72 -23.51
C VAL A 571 24.35 22.58 -22.95
N ASN A 572 24.88 23.46 -23.79
CA ASN A 572 25.93 24.41 -23.41
C ASN A 572 25.30 25.70 -22.90
N LEU A 573 25.50 25.98 -21.61
CA LEU A 573 25.10 27.24 -21.00
C LEU A 573 26.30 28.20 -20.93
N THR A 574 26.17 29.37 -21.56
CA THR A 574 27.19 30.43 -21.48
C THR A 574 26.68 31.61 -20.64
N GLY A 575 27.42 31.93 -19.57
CA GLY A 575 27.05 32.95 -18.59
C GLY A 575 26.34 32.40 -17.35
N GLU A 576 26.29 33.20 -16.28
CA GLU A 576 25.65 32.79 -15.03
C GLU A 576 24.11 32.86 -15.13
N LEU A 577 23.43 31.85 -14.58
CA LEU A 577 21.97 31.86 -14.40
C LEU A 577 21.59 32.73 -13.20
N SER A 578 21.31 34.02 -13.45
CA SER A 578 20.83 34.96 -12.45
C SER A 578 19.67 35.82 -12.97
N PRO A 579 18.83 36.41 -12.09
CA PRO A 579 17.78 37.33 -12.51
C PRO A 579 18.31 38.59 -13.23
N SER A 580 19.59 38.91 -13.02
CA SER A 580 20.26 40.09 -13.57
C SER A 580 21.04 39.83 -14.86
N SER A 581 21.22 38.56 -15.26
CA SER A 581 21.94 38.15 -16.45
C SER A 581 21.03 37.37 -17.40
N THR A 582 21.24 37.53 -18.70
CA THR A 582 20.58 36.74 -19.75
C THR A 582 21.58 35.73 -20.30
N PRO A 583 21.68 34.52 -19.74
CA PRO A 583 22.59 33.51 -20.26
C PRO A 583 22.15 33.05 -21.65
N ASP A 584 23.11 32.72 -22.52
CA ASP A 584 22.83 32.13 -23.84
C ASP A 584 22.97 30.60 -23.75
N LEU A 585 21.90 29.90 -24.15
CA LEU A 585 21.82 28.44 -24.09
C LEU A 585 21.82 27.87 -25.51
N GLN A 586 22.86 27.12 -25.84
CA GLN A 586 23.05 26.50 -27.13
C GLN A 586 22.92 24.97 -27.03
N LEU A 587 22.13 24.38 -27.93
CA LEU A 587 21.97 22.93 -28.03
C LEU A 587 22.77 22.40 -29.23
N SER A 588 23.77 21.55 -28.98
CA SER A 588 24.47 20.79 -30.02
C SER A 588 23.97 19.35 -30.06
N THR A 589 23.73 18.81 -31.25
CA THR A 589 23.42 17.38 -31.41
C THR A 589 24.71 16.57 -31.28
N VAL A 590 24.75 15.62 -30.35
CA VAL A 590 25.90 14.73 -30.12
C VAL A 590 25.74 13.44 -30.91
N ARG A 591 24.57 12.79 -30.78
CA ARG A 591 24.29 11.50 -31.43
C ARG A 591 22.87 11.45 -31.96
N GLU A 592 22.73 10.80 -33.12
CA GLU A 592 21.45 10.41 -33.71
C GLU A 592 21.55 8.93 -34.09
N LEU A 593 20.76 8.09 -33.43
CA LEU A 593 20.79 6.63 -33.58
C LEU A 593 19.39 6.16 -34.00
N SER A 594 19.29 5.43 -35.11
CA SER A 594 18.06 4.74 -35.47
C SER A 594 18.22 3.26 -35.16
N ILE A 595 17.38 2.73 -34.26
CA ILE A 595 17.45 1.35 -33.79
C ILE A 595 16.35 0.56 -34.48
N MET A 596 16.73 -0.22 -35.50
CA MET A 596 15.83 -1.14 -36.17
C MET A 596 15.62 -2.40 -35.33
N THR A 597 14.55 -2.43 -34.54
CA THR A 597 14.19 -3.58 -33.70
C THR A 597 12.75 -4.03 -33.98
N ALA A 598 12.53 -5.35 -33.93
CA ALA A 598 11.20 -5.95 -33.94
C ALA A 598 10.54 -5.94 -32.54
N LYS A 599 11.30 -5.56 -31.50
CA LYS A 599 10.82 -5.49 -30.11
C LYS A 599 9.81 -4.36 -29.91
N SER A 600 9.05 -4.44 -28.82
CA SER A 600 8.07 -3.41 -28.44
C SER A 600 8.76 -2.07 -28.17
N HIS A 601 8.05 -0.96 -28.35
CA HIS A 601 8.61 0.39 -28.16
C HIS A 601 9.10 0.64 -26.71
N PRO A 602 10.12 1.50 -26.49
CA PRO A 602 10.56 1.87 -25.15
C PRO A 602 9.45 2.62 -24.38
N ALA A 603 9.24 2.20 -23.14
CA ALA A 603 8.39 2.89 -22.16
C ALA A 603 9.21 3.91 -21.35
N ALA A 604 10.46 3.57 -21.01
CA ALA A 604 11.42 4.46 -20.36
C ALA A 604 12.85 4.13 -20.77
N MET A 605 13.74 5.11 -20.59
CA MET A 605 15.15 5.02 -20.92
C MET A 605 15.90 5.94 -19.98
N HIS A 606 16.99 5.43 -19.38
CA HIS A 606 17.84 6.22 -18.49
C HIS A 606 19.31 6.06 -18.82
N PHE A 607 20.07 7.17 -18.76
CA PHE A 607 21.52 7.11 -18.89
C PHE A 607 22.17 6.33 -17.74
N ILE A 608 23.25 5.62 -18.05
CA ILE A 608 24.10 4.95 -17.05
C ILE A 608 25.43 5.69 -16.97
N PRO A 609 25.80 6.24 -15.80
CA PRO A 609 27.12 6.85 -15.61
C PRO A 609 28.26 5.83 -15.68
N ASP A 610 29.36 6.20 -16.35
CA ASP A 610 30.58 5.39 -16.38
C ASP A 610 31.26 5.40 -14.99
N GLN A 611 31.26 4.26 -14.31
CA GLN A 611 31.98 4.08 -13.04
C GLN A 611 33.46 3.77 -13.30
N LEU A 612 34.32 4.77 -13.52
CA LEU A 612 35.77 4.57 -13.57
C LEU A 612 36.55 5.84 -13.16
N GLU A 613 36.91 5.92 -11.88
CA GLU A 613 38.26 6.29 -11.40
C GLU A 613 38.45 5.70 -9.99
N ARG A 614 38.90 4.44 -9.90
CA ARG A 614 39.51 3.91 -8.67
C ARG A 614 40.96 3.54 -9.02
N ASP A 615 41.86 4.46 -8.68
CA ASP A 615 43.31 4.35 -8.65
C ASP A 615 44.03 3.89 -9.94
N SER A 616 44.35 4.84 -10.83
CA SER A 616 45.55 4.69 -11.67
C SER A 616 46.78 5.18 -10.87
N PRO A 617 47.85 4.38 -10.73
CA PRO A 617 49.02 4.83 -9.99
C PRO A 617 49.78 5.84 -10.84
N LEU A 618 49.94 7.06 -10.29
CA LEU A 618 50.90 8.10 -10.65
C LEU A 618 51.71 7.84 -11.93
N ARG A 619 51.23 8.37 -13.07
CA ARG A 619 52.14 8.87 -14.10
C ARG A 619 52.28 10.38 -13.90
N SER A 620 53.31 10.74 -13.15
CA SER A 620 53.89 12.08 -13.23
C SER A 620 54.35 12.31 -14.67
N ASP A 621 53.73 13.27 -15.37
CA ASP A 621 54.44 14.19 -16.28
C ASP A 621 53.50 15.34 -16.71
N ILE A 622 53.66 16.46 -16.00
CA ILE A 622 53.72 17.86 -16.43
C ILE A 622 52.79 18.35 -17.59
N SER A 623 51.97 19.34 -17.21
CA SER A 623 51.39 20.46 -17.99
C SER A 623 50.12 20.20 -18.82
N SER A 624 48.95 20.53 -18.26
CA SER A 624 48.18 21.76 -18.57
C SER A 624 46.78 21.67 -17.95
N THR A 625 46.39 22.75 -17.26
CA THR A 625 45.03 23.24 -16.98
C THR A 625 43.87 22.25 -16.77
N SER A 626 43.28 22.36 -15.58
CA SER A 626 41.95 21.92 -15.15
C SER A 626 40.85 21.94 -16.24
N ASP A 627 40.73 20.86 -17.00
CA ASP A 627 39.48 20.43 -17.65
C ASP A 627 39.18 19.04 -17.10
N SER A 628 38.25 18.96 -16.16
CA SER A 628 37.55 17.70 -15.88
C SER A 628 36.82 17.31 -17.16
N LEU A 629 37.42 16.44 -17.97
CA LEU A 629 36.91 16.03 -19.28
C LEU A 629 35.47 15.49 -19.13
N TYR A 630 34.48 16.28 -19.54
CA TYR A 630 33.09 15.86 -19.70
C TYR A 630 33.07 14.66 -20.65
N ARG A 631 32.89 13.46 -20.12
CA ARG A 631 32.82 12.23 -20.92
C ARG A 631 31.39 12.07 -21.42
N GLU A 632 31.23 11.94 -22.74
CA GLU A 632 29.93 11.69 -23.35
C GLU A 632 29.28 10.42 -22.75
N PRO A 633 27.95 10.41 -22.59
CA PRO A 633 27.27 9.21 -22.13
C PRO A 633 27.40 8.09 -23.16
N VAL A 634 27.90 6.94 -22.73
CA VAL A 634 28.17 5.79 -23.60
C VAL A 634 27.04 4.76 -23.55
N ARG A 635 26.23 4.72 -22.49
CA ARG A 635 25.24 3.64 -22.28
C ARG A 635 23.92 4.13 -21.68
N CYS A 636 22.85 3.41 -22.00
CA CYS A 636 21.51 3.64 -21.45
C CYS A 636 20.79 2.33 -21.11
N LEU A 637 20.01 2.30 -20.03
CA LEU A 637 19.01 1.26 -19.81
C LEU A 637 17.73 1.61 -20.58
N ILE A 638 17.07 0.60 -21.14
CA ILE A 638 15.78 0.69 -21.82
C ILE A 638 14.80 -0.27 -21.17
N LEU A 639 13.70 0.27 -20.65
CA LEU A 639 12.51 -0.49 -20.28
C LEU A 639 11.50 -0.45 -21.42
N ARG A 640 11.10 -1.61 -21.93
CA ARG A 640 10.14 -1.74 -23.03
C ARG A 640 8.70 -1.89 -22.52
N MET A 641 7.71 -1.63 -23.40
CA MET A 641 6.29 -1.68 -23.03
C MET A 641 5.78 -3.06 -22.59
N ASN A 642 6.45 -4.13 -22.99
CA ASN A 642 6.18 -5.51 -22.58
C ASN A 642 6.88 -5.91 -21.26
N GLY A 643 7.67 -5.02 -20.66
CA GLY A 643 8.37 -5.26 -19.39
C GLY A 643 9.79 -5.84 -19.55
N ASP A 644 10.35 -5.86 -20.76
CA ASP A 644 11.75 -6.25 -20.96
C ASP A 644 12.67 -5.09 -20.59
N LEU A 645 13.67 -5.38 -19.75
CA LEU A 645 14.76 -4.47 -19.40
C LEU A 645 16.01 -4.84 -20.20
N SER A 646 16.58 -3.87 -20.90
CA SER A 646 17.75 -4.06 -21.77
C SER A 646 18.76 -2.95 -21.60
N LEU A 647 20.03 -3.26 -21.84
CA LEU A 647 21.14 -2.32 -21.84
C LEU A 647 21.50 -1.98 -23.29
N LEU A 648 21.48 -0.70 -23.63
CA LEU A 648 21.93 -0.18 -24.91
C LEU A 648 23.31 0.45 -24.78
N ASP A 649 24.25 -0.08 -25.55
CA ASP A 649 25.52 0.58 -25.82
C ASP A 649 25.34 1.60 -26.97
N LEU A 650 25.59 2.88 -26.70
CA LEU A 650 25.42 3.97 -27.66
C LEU A 650 26.59 4.05 -28.66
N ASP A 651 27.76 3.48 -28.35
CA ASP A 651 28.90 3.41 -29.25
C ASP A 651 28.72 2.23 -30.23
N ASP A 652 28.47 1.04 -29.69
CA ASP A 652 28.35 -0.20 -30.47
C ASP A 652 26.96 -0.39 -31.10
N ARG A 653 25.96 0.39 -30.66
CA ARG A 653 24.55 0.30 -31.07
C ARG A 653 23.96 -1.08 -30.84
N ARG A 654 24.43 -1.77 -29.80
CA ARG A 654 23.99 -3.12 -29.43
C ARG A 654 23.12 -3.04 -28.20
N GLU A 655 22.00 -3.72 -28.27
CA GLU A 655 21.08 -3.91 -27.16
C GLU A 655 21.26 -5.32 -26.61
N THR A 656 21.54 -5.43 -25.31
CA THR A 656 21.62 -6.69 -24.58
C THR A 656 20.47 -6.78 -23.58
N GLU A 657 19.79 -7.91 -23.54
CA GLU A 657 18.67 -8.11 -22.63
C GLU A 657 19.17 -8.46 -21.24
N VAL A 658 18.65 -7.77 -20.22
CA VAL A 658 19.06 -7.96 -18.82
C VAL A 658 18.04 -8.85 -18.11
N THR A 659 16.77 -8.43 -18.10
CA THR A 659 15.68 -9.09 -17.37
C THR A 659 14.34 -8.90 -18.07
N HIS A 660 13.34 -9.67 -17.65
CA HIS A 660 11.96 -9.58 -18.12
C HIS A 660 11.01 -9.33 -16.94
N SER A 661 9.76 -8.96 -17.26
CA SER A 661 8.68 -8.72 -16.30
C SER A 661 8.98 -7.58 -15.30
N VAL A 662 9.73 -6.57 -15.75
CA VAL A 662 10.02 -5.34 -14.99
C VAL A 662 8.92 -4.31 -15.21
N GLU A 663 8.49 -3.69 -14.12
CA GLU A 663 7.55 -2.57 -14.15
C GLU A 663 8.27 -1.23 -13.95
N LEU A 664 9.26 -1.18 -13.04
CA LEU A 664 10.03 0.01 -12.70
C LEU A 664 11.52 -0.33 -12.55
N PHE A 665 12.39 0.66 -12.78
CA PHE A 665 13.81 0.56 -12.43
C PHE A 665 14.37 1.92 -11.97
N TRP A 666 15.49 1.92 -11.26
CA TRP A 666 16.16 3.12 -10.77
C TRP A 666 17.67 2.99 -10.94
N VAL A 667 18.31 4.02 -11.48
CA VAL A 667 19.77 4.05 -11.66
C VAL A 667 20.39 4.80 -10.49
N THR A 668 21.31 4.16 -9.76
CA THR A 668 21.94 4.70 -8.54
C THR A 668 23.40 5.10 -8.73
N CYS A 669 24.07 4.60 -9.77
CA CYS A 669 25.47 4.94 -10.02
C CYS A 669 25.66 6.41 -10.43
N GLY A 670 26.72 7.06 -9.94
CA GLY A 670 27.27 8.31 -10.47
C GLY A 670 26.54 9.62 -10.18
N GLN A 671 25.57 9.67 -9.26
CA GLN A 671 24.71 10.85 -9.08
C GLN A 671 25.19 11.93 -8.08
N SER A 672 26.35 11.80 -7.41
CA SER A 672 26.83 12.85 -6.50
C SER A 672 28.33 12.81 -6.23
N GLU A 673 28.95 13.99 -6.13
CA GLU A 673 30.36 14.20 -5.75
C GLU A 673 30.64 14.02 -4.25
N GLU A 674 29.60 13.83 -3.43
CA GLU A 674 29.74 13.68 -1.99
C GLU A 674 30.09 12.23 -1.62
N LYS A 675 31.26 12.05 -0.97
CA LYS A 675 31.81 10.78 -0.44
C LYS A 675 30.95 10.07 0.64
N THR A 676 29.68 10.44 0.77
CA THR A 676 28.76 10.03 1.84
C THR A 676 27.64 9.10 1.35
N ASN A 677 27.59 8.76 0.07
CA ASN A 677 26.53 7.92 -0.48
C ASN A 677 26.74 6.45 -0.14
N LEU A 678 25.76 5.85 0.54
CA LEU A 678 25.78 4.45 0.94
C LEU A 678 25.67 3.46 -0.24
N ILE A 679 25.22 3.92 -1.41
CA ILE A 679 24.82 3.07 -2.53
C ILE A 679 25.77 3.20 -3.74
N GLU A 680 27.06 3.49 -3.51
CA GLU A 680 28.05 3.51 -4.60
C GLU A 680 28.22 2.13 -5.26
N GLU A 681 27.90 1.06 -4.53
CA GLU A 681 28.06 -0.32 -4.98
C GLU A 681 26.84 -0.91 -5.71
N VAL A 682 25.74 -0.15 -5.89
CA VAL A 682 24.59 -0.62 -6.69
C VAL A 682 24.56 0.12 -8.01
N SER A 683 24.44 -0.63 -9.11
CA SER A 683 24.31 -0.06 -10.45
C SER A 683 22.89 0.43 -10.69
N TRP A 684 21.91 -0.45 -10.49
CA TRP A 684 20.49 -0.11 -10.55
C TRP A 684 19.65 -1.08 -9.71
N LEU A 685 18.40 -0.69 -9.49
CA LEU A 685 17.37 -1.55 -8.91
C LEU A 685 16.24 -1.72 -9.91
N ASP A 686 15.60 -2.88 -9.93
CA ASP A 686 14.37 -3.10 -10.69
C ASP A 686 13.25 -3.63 -9.79
N TYR A 687 12.01 -3.36 -10.18
CA TYR A 687 10.82 -3.86 -9.52
C TYR A 687 9.85 -4.40 -10.56
N GLY A 688 9.33 -5.59 -10.31
CA GLY A 688 8.43 -6.26 -11.24
C GLY A 688 7.74 -7.47 -10.64
N GLN A 689 7.49 -8.49 -11.47
CA GLN A 689 6.82 -9.72 -11.02
C GLN A 689 7.62 -10.47 -9.94
N ARG A 690 8.96 -10.36 -9.97
CA ARG A 690 9.87 -11.02 -9.02
C ARG A 690 10.08 -10.21 -7.73
N GLY A 691 9.28 -9.18 -7.47
CA GLY A 691 9.55 -8.22 -6.39
C GLY A 691 10.66 -7.24 -6.78
N MET A 692 11.36 -6.70 -5.78
CA MET A 692 12.49 -5.80 -6.00
C MET A 692 13.77 -6.61 -6.18
N GLN A 693 14.57 -6.26 -7.17
CA GLN A 693 15.88 -6.83 -7.41
C GLN A 693 16.95 -5.74 -7.38
N VAL A 694 18.11 -6.08 -6.81
CA VAL A 694 19.27 -5.19 -6.69
C VAL A 694 20.37 -5.70 -7.60
N TRP A 695 20.91 -4.83 -8.46
CA TRP A 695 21.96 -5.19 -9.42
C TRP A 695 23.30 -4.59 -9.02
N TYR A 696 24.28 -5.46 -8.82
CA TYR A 696 25.63 -5.09 -8.38
C TYR A 696 26.62 -5.12 -9.56
N PRO A 697 27.56 -4.18 -9.64
CA PRO A 697 28.62 -4.22 -10.64
C PRO A 697 29.55 -5.41 -10.38
N SER A 698 30.03 -6.03 -11.45
CA SER A 698 31.11 -7.01 -11.39
C SER A 698 32.48 -6.31 -11.43
N PRO A 699 33.53 -6.90 -10.84
CA PRO A 699 34.90 -6.41 -10.98
C PRO A 699 35.55 -6.78 -12.34
N GLY A 700 34.78 -7.03 -13.40
CA GLY A 700 35.28 -7.37 -14.74
C GLY A 700 35.90 -6.19 -15.50
N LEU A 701 36.60 -6.49 -16.61
CA LEU A 701 37.10 -5.48 -17.57
C LEU A 701 35.98 -4.63 -18.18
N ASP A 702 34.75 -5.16 -18.18
CA ASP A 702 33.53 -4.44 -18.54
C ASP A 702 32.43 -4.81 -17.53
N PRO A 703 32.14 -3.97 -16.53
CA PRO A 703 31.26 -4.31 -15.40
C PRO A 703 29.80 -4.59 -15.79
N PHE A 704 29.44 -4.45 -17.07
CA PHE A 704 28.07 -4.49 -17.58
C PHE A 704 27.76 -5.63 -18.59
N LYS A 705 28.53 -6.73 -18.59
CA LYS A 705 28.17 -7.95 -19.36
C LYS A 705 27.13 -8.81 -18.63
N GLN A 706 26.22 -9.47 -19.36
CA GLN A 706 25.15 -10.28 -18.76
C GLN A 706 25.67 -11.41 -17.85
N GLU A 707 26.81 -12.04 -18.21
CA GLU A 707 27.45 -13.11 -17.44
C GLU A 707 28.09 -12.64 -16.12
N ASP A 708 28.20 -11.33 -15.92
CA ASP A 708 28.89 -10.70 -14.79
C ASP A 708 27.91 -10.27 -13.67
N PHE A 709 26.61 -10.23 -13.97
CA PHE A 709 25.52 -9.97 -13.03
C PHE A 709 24.93 -11.26 -12.45
N LEU A 710 25.75 -12.06 -11.76
CA LEU A 710 25.37 -13.43 -11.36
C LEU A 710 24.60 -13.57 -10.04
N GLN A 711 24.29 -12.49 -9.32
CA GLN A 711 23.61 -12.61 -8.03
C GLN A 711 22.38 -11.69 -7.94
N LEU A 712 21.23 -12.30 -8.22
CA LEU A 712 19.94 -11.84 -7.75
C LEU A 712 19.85 -12.19 -6.26
N ASP A 713 19.47 -11.22 -5.43
CA ASP A 713 18.99 -11.47 -4.07
C ASP A 713 17.47 -11.59 -4.14
N PRO A 714 16.90 -12.81 -4.29
CA PRO A 714 15.44 -13.00 -4.37
C PRO A 714 14.70 -12.64 -3.07
N GLU A 715 15.42 -12.27 -2.01
CA GLU A 715 14.89 -12.11 -0.65
C GLU A 715 14.47 -10.67 -0.32
N LEU A 716 14.60 -9.70 -1.25
CA LEU A 716 14.03 -8.36 -1.12
C LEU A 716 12.55 -8.35 -1.56
N GLU A 717 11.74 -9.21 -0.93
CA GLU A 717 10.30 -9.20 -1.12
C GLU A 717 9.73 -7.97 -0.42
N PHE A 718 9.21 -7.01 -1.21
CA PHE A 718 8.28 -6.03 -0.68
C PHE A 718 7.00 -6.75 -0.26
N ASP A 719 6.38 -6.27 0.81
CA ASP A 719 4.99 -6.61 1.06
C ASP A 719 4.18 -6.31 -0.22
N ARG A 720 3.34 -7.25 -0.66
CA ARG A 720 2.49 -7.11 -1.84
C ARG A 720 1.48 -5.96 -1.71
N GLU A 721 1.45 -5.27 -0.57
CA GLU A 721 0.70 -4.03 -0.34
C GLU A 721 1.51 -2.73 -0.51
N VAL A 722 2.84 -2.81 -0.51
CA VAL A 722 3.73 -1.64 -0.51
C VAL A 722 4.28 -1.43 -1.90
N TYR A 723 3.74 -0.45 -2.61
CA TYR A 723 4.20 -0.13 -3.95
C TYR A 723 5.42 0.79 -3.91
N PRO A 724 6.59 0.43 -4.48
CA PRO A 724 7.78 1.28 -4.44
C PRO A 724 7.60 2.52 -5.32
N ILE A 725 7.82 3.70 -4.73
CA ILE A 725 7.68 5.00 -5.41
C ILE A 725 9.01 5.76 -5.55
N GLY A 726 10.08 5.28 -4.94
CA GLY A 726 11.40 5.89 -5.13
C GLY A 726 12.44 5.40 -4.17
N LEU A 727 13.65 5.90 -4.37
CA LEU A 727 14.80 5.61 -3.52
C LEU A 727 15.25 6.90 -2.83
N LEU A 728 15.74 6.76 -1.61
CA LEU A 728 16.50 7.78 -0.89
C LEU A 728 17.95 7.29 -0.82
N PRO A 729 18.81 7.65 -1.80
CA PRO A 729 20.17 7.12 -1.91
C PRO A 729 21.01 7.36 -0.65
N ASN A 730 20.90 8.58 -0.09
CA ASN A 730 21.63 8.97 1.11
C ASN A 730 21.24 8.11 2.32
N ALA A 731 20.03 7.57 2.37
CA ALA A 731 19.54 6.75 3.47
C ALA A 731 19.66 5.23 3.21
N GLY A 732 19.86 4.79 1.96
CA GLY A 732 19.82 3.36 1.63
C GLY A 732 18.41 2.76 1.71
N VAL A 733 17.38 3.60 1.53
CA VAL A 733 15.97 3.26 1.78
C VAL A 733 15.17 3.35 0.50
N VAL A 734 14.36 2.32 0.24
CA VAL A 734 13.26 2.37 -0.73
C VAL A 734 12.05 2.93 -0.01
N VAL A 735 11.48 3.97 -0.60
CA VAL A 735 10.21 4.53 -0.17
C VAL A 735 9.11 3.85 -0.98
N GLY A 736 8.22 3.15 -0.30
CA GLY A 736 6.98 2.64 -0.86
C GLY A 736 5.76 3.33 -0.28
N VAL A 737 4.59 3.09 -0.87
CA VAL A 737 3.31 3.58 -0.36
C VAL A 737 2.32 2.43 -0.33
N CYS A 738 1.64 2.29 0.81
CA CYS A 738 0.52 1.38 0.99
C CYS A 738 -0.78 2.15 1.23
N GLN A 739 -1.91 1.50 1.02
CA GLN A 739 -3.23 2.06 1.29
C GLN A 739 -3.65 1.80 2.73
N ARG A 740 -3.98 2.86 3.50
CA ARG A 740 -4.63 2.76 4.81
C ARG A 740 -6.08 3.26 4.78
N MET A 741 -6.91 2.76 5.70
CA MET A 741 -8.30 3.21 5.85
C MET A 741 -8.54 3.78 7.24
N SER A 742 -9.02 5.01 7.29
CA SER A 742 -9.33 5.74 8.53
C SER A 742 -10.85 5.89 8.67
N PHE A 743 -11.43 5.39 9.77
CA PHE A 743 -12.88 5.37 9.99
C PHE A 743 -13.31 6.47 10.97
N SER A 744 -14.01 7.48 10.47
CA SER A 744 -14.68 8.47 11.33
C SER A 744 -16.01 7.95 11.86
N ALA A 745 -16.53 8.56 12.93
CA ALA A 745 -17.90 8.34 13.40
C ALA A 745 -18.94 9.17 12.62
N CYS A 746 -18.49 10.23 11.93
CA CYS A 746 -19.36 11.22 11.28
C CYS A 746 -19.55 11.00 9.78
N THR A 747 -18.91 9.99 9.19
CA THR A 747 -18.97 9.69 7.76
C THR A 747 -19.43 8.26 7.52
N GLU A 748 -20.17 8.04 6.43
CA GLU A 748 -20.65 6.71 6.06
C GLU A 748 -19.50 5.78 5.64
N PHE A 749 -18.61 6.29 4.77
CA PHE A 749 -17.45 5.56 4.24
C PHE A 749 -16.16 5.93 4.97
N PRO A 750 -15.13 5.07 4.95
CA PRO A 750 -13.79 5.39 5.43
C PRO A 750 -13.06 6.39 4.52
N CYS A 751 -12.09 7.10 5.09
CA CYS A 751 -11.11 7.88 4.35
C CYS A 751 -10.01 6.93 3.88
N PHE A 752 -9.65 7.02 2.60
CA PHE A 752 -8.50 6.34 2.03
C PHE A 752 -7.28 7.24 2.20
N GLU A 753 -6.27 6.77 2.93
CA GLU A 753 -5.04 7.53 3.21
C GLU A 753 -3.83 6.77 2.66
N PRO A 754 -3.08 7.34 1.68
CA PRO A 754 -1.80 6.79 1.30
C PRO A 754 -0.82 6.95 2.47
N SER A 755 -0.16 5.86 2.86
CA SER A 755 0.81 5.85 3.95
C SER A 755 2.17 5.45 3.38
N PRO A 756 3.20 6.30 3.47
CA PRO A 756 4.54 5.96 3.03
C PRO A 756 5.12 4.94 4.00
N GLN A 757 5.91 4.03 3.47
CA GLN A 757 6.68 3.04 4.21
C GLN A 757 8.12 3.09 3.74
N ALA A 758 9.04 2.93 4.69
CA ALA A 758 10.47 2.84 4.43
C ALA A 758 10.89 1.38 4.51
N GLN A 759 11.50 0.86 3.46
CA GLN A 759 12.16 -0.45 3.48
C GLN A 759 13.64 -0.26 3.18
N THR A 760 14.49 -0.68 4.10
CA THR A 760 15.93 -0.53 4.02
C THR A 760 16.53 -1.61 3.11
N ILE A 761 17.41 -1.25 2.17
CA ILE A 761 18.16 -2.21 1.34
C ILE A 761 19.47 -2.64 2.02
N LEU A 762 19.81 -1.99 3.13
CA LEU A 762 21.09 -2.14 3.85
C LEU A 762 21.47 -3.61 4.12
N HIS A 763 20.51 -4.42 4.58
CA HIS A 763 20.76 -5.83 4.89
C HIS A 763 21.19 -6.65 3.66
N CYS A 764 20.61 -6.39 2.47
CA CYS A 764 21.03 -7.04 1.23
C CYS A 764 22.45 -6.62 0.83
N LEU A 765 22.76 -5.32 0.92
CA LEU A 765 24.09 -4.79 0.63
C LEU A 765 25.16 -5.41 1.55
N LEU A 766 24.89 -5.47 2.85
CA LEU A 766 25.79 -6.07 3.83
C LEU A 766 25.99 -7.57 3.55
N ARG A 767 24.91 -8.31 3.27
CA ARG A 767 24.99 -9.73 2.93
C ARG A 767 25.84 -9.97 1.68
N HIS A 768 25.62 -9.19 0.63
CA HIS A 768 26.39 -9.26 -0.62
C HIS A 768 27.89 -9.02 -0.40
N LEU A 769 28.23 -7.97 0.37
CA LEU A 769 29.62 -7.67 0.73
C LEU A 769 30.26 -8.80 1.55
N LEU A 770 29.54 -9.37 2.51
CA LEU A 770 30.01 -10.49 3.33
C LEU A 770 30.23 -11.77 2.50
N GLN A 771 29.34 -12.06 1.53
CA GLN A 771 29.49 -13.18 0.60
C GLN A 771 30.75 -13.03 -0.28
N ARG A 772 31.09 -11.81 -0.69
CA ARG A 772 32.30 -11.49 -1.47
C ARG A 772 33.58 -11.35 -0.63
N ASN A 773 33.53 -11.67 0.67
CA ASN A 773 34.65 -11.52 1.61
C ASN A 773 35.15 -10.07 1.78
N LYS A 774 34.31 -9.07 1.52
CA LYS A 774 34.62 -7.64 1.66
C LYS A 774 34.17 -7.10 3.02
N GLY A 775 34.64 -7.72 4.11
CA GLY A 775 34.21 -7.40 5.47
C GLY A 775 34.51 -5.97 5.92
N GLU A 776 35.61 -5.37 5.46
CA GLU A 776 35.96 -3.98 5.79
C GLU A 776 35.02 -2.97 5.13
N GLU A 777 34.61 -3.21 3.88
CA GLU A 777 33.64 -2.38 3.17
C GLU A 777 32.25 -2.49 3.83
N ALA A 778 31.86 -3.71 4.23
CA ALA A 778 30.62 -3.96 4.97
C ALA A 778 30.61 -3.19 6.31
N LEU A 779 31.71 -3.22 7.07
CA LEU A 779 31.82 -2.50 8.33
C LEU A 779 31.76 -0.98 8.14
N ARG A 780 32.44 -0.45 7.11
CA ARG A 780 32.34 0.99 6.76
C ARG A 780 30.90 1.39 6.44
N LEU A 781 30.21 0.60 5.64
CA LEU A 781 28.83 0.85 5.22
C LEU A 781 27.84 0.74 6.39
N ALA A 782 28.05 -0.21 7.30
CA ALA A 782 27.28 -0.33 8.54
C ALA A 782 27.53 0.86 9.48
N ASN A 783 28.77 1.32 9.64
CA ASN A 783 29.09 2.51 10.46
C ASN A 783 28.44 3.79 9.93
N LEU A 784 28.43 3.99 8.61
CA LEU A 784 27.73 5.13 7.97
C LEU A 784 26.21 5.07 8.16
N SER A 785 25.66 3.91 8.55
CA SER A 785 24.24 3.68 8.73
C SER A 785 23.82 3.54 10.20
N ALA A 786 24.78 3.53 11.13
CA ALA A 786 24.51 3.29 12.56
C ALA A 786 23.65 4.38 13.21
N GLU A 787 23.79 5.63 12.76
CA GLU A 787 22.98 6.76 13.24
C GLU A 787 21.60 6.85 12.59
N LYS A 788 21.28 5.96 11.64
CA LYS A 788 20.03 6.01 10.87
C LYS A 788 18.90 5.23 11.55
N PRO A 789 17.64 5.63 11.33
CA PRO A 789 16.49 4.88 11.81
C PRO A 789 16.48 3.45 11.28
N HIS A 790 15.88 2.55 12.06
CA HIS A 790 15.71 1.14 11.72
C HIS A 790 17.01 0.35 11.53
N PHE A 791 18.18 0.89 11.88
CA PHE A 791 19.46 0.16 11.78
C PHE A 791 19.44 -1.17 12.54
N SER A 792 18.91 -1.19 13.77
CA SER A 792 18.71 -2.42 14.55
C SER A 792 17.87 -3.46 13.80
N HIS A 793 16.80 -3.02 13.14
CA HIS A 793 15.93 -3.87 12.34
C HIS A 793 16.63 -4.39 11.07
N CYS A 794 17.49 -3.58 10.43
CA CYS A 794 18.32 -4.03 9.32
C CYS A 794 19.25 -5.17 9.73
N LEU A 795 19.92 -5.04 10.88
CA LEU A 795 20.82 -6.07 11.40
C LEU A 795 20.04 -7.33 11.80
N GLU A 796 18.83 -7.16 12.33
CA GLU A 796 17.89 -8.24 12.61
C GLU A 796 17.52 -9.01 11.33
N TRP A 797 17.11 -8.32 10.27
CA TRP A 797 16.82 -8.94 8.98
C TRP A 797 18.03 -9.60 8.34
N LEU A 798 19.21 -8.97 8.41
CA LEU A 798 20.46 -9.54 7.92
C LEU A 798 20.74 -10.87 8.62
N LEU A 799 20.68 -10.91 9.95
CA LEU A 799 20.93 -12.13 10.71
C LEU A 799 19.85 -13.18 10.47
N PHE A 800 18.58 -12.79 10.44
CA PHE A 800 17.46 -13.69 10.16
C PHE A 800 17.58 -14.35 8.79
N THR A 801 17.81 -13.58 7.73
CA THR A 801 17.90 -14.08 6.35
C THR A 801 19.09 -15.00 6.14
N VAL A 802 20.27 -14.64 6.67
CA VAL A 802 21.46 -15.50 6.64
C VAL A 802 21.23 -16.80 7.42
N PHE A 803 20.57 -16.73 8.58
CA PHE A 803 20.29 -17.90 9.40
C PHE A 803 19.26 -18.84 8.75
N ASP A 804 18.19 -18.30 8.16
CA ASP A 804 17.17 -19.10 7.44
C ASP A 804 17.75 -19.77 6.19
N ALA A 805 18.64 -19.08 5.46
CA ALA A 805 19.40 -19.65 4.36
C ALA A 805 20.32 -20.80 4.81
N ASP A 806 20.98 -20.67 5.97
CA ASP A 806 21.80 -21.76 6.53
C ASP A 806 20.94 -22.96 6.97
N ILE A 807 19.76 -22.75 7.58
CA ILE A 807 18.84 -23.84 7.95
C ILE A 807 18.34 -24.59 6.72
N SER A 808 17.93 -23.86 5.67
CA SER A 808 17.44 -24.47 4.43
C SER A 808 18.55 -25.21 3.68
N GLY A 809 19.78 -24.68 3.66
CA GLY A 809 20.97 -25.30 3.04
C GLY A 809 21.46 -26.57 3.74
N GLN A 810 21.36 -26.66 5.07
CA GLN A 810 21.76 -27.85 5.84
C GLN A 810 20.91 -29.09 5.53
N ASN A 811 19.66 -28.93 5.07
CA ASN A 811 18.83 -30.05 4.65
C ASN A 811 19.33 -30.71 3.34
N SER A 812 20.11 -30.00 2.53
CA SER A 812 20.74 -30.50 1.29
C SER A 812 22.19 -30.99 1.45
N SER A 813 22.93 -30.55 2.48
CA SER A 813 24.39 -30.72 2.57
C SER A 813 24.89 -31.89 3.44
N LYS A 814 24.02 -32.70 4.04
CA LYS A 814 24.41 -33.88 4.85
C LYS A 814 25.25 -34.95 4.13
N ASN A 815 25.50 -34.80 2.82
CA ASN A 815 26.33 -35.71 2.03
C ASN A 815 27.77 -35.20 1.75
N GLN A 816 28.21 -34.04 2.26
CA GLN A 816 29.56 -33.49 1.96
C GLN A 816 30.34 -32.93 3.17
N GLU A 817 30.15 -33.46 4.38
CA GLU A 817 30.76 -32.92 5.62
C GLU A 817 32.27 -33.21 5.85
N ALA A 818 33.04 -33.66 4.86
CA ALA A 818 34.43 -34.06 5.11
C ALA A 818 35.54 -33.07 4.68
N ALA A 819 35.26 -31.96 3.97
CA ALA A 819 36.33 -31.24 3.25
C ALA A 819 36.56 -29.73 3.55
N HIS A 820 35.70 -29.01 4.28
CA HIS A 820 35.89 -27.57 4.52
C HIS A 820 35.75 -27.19 6.00
N LYS A 821 36.84 -27.26 6.77
CA LYS A 821 36.90 -26.88 8.21
C LYS A 821 37.65 -25.57 8.51
N HIS A 822 37.95 -24.74 7.50
CA HIS A 822 38.82 -23.56 7.70
C HIS A 822 38.30 -22.21 7.18
N ALA A 823 37.13 -22.14 6.56
CA ALA A 823 36.54 -20.86 6.17
C ALA A 823 35.39 -20.52 7.14
N PRO A 824 35.35 -19.30 7.73
CA PRO A 824 34.24 -18.91 8.58
C PRO A 824 32.94 -18.90 7.78
N SER A 825 31.88 -19.44 8.38
CA SER A 825 30.56 -19.49 7.75
C SER A 825 30.01 -18.08 7.52
N LEU A 826 29.03 -17.93 6.61
CA LEU A 826 28.39 -16.63 6.40
C LEU A 826 27.72 -16.12 7.68
N LEU A 827 27.15 -17.02 8.48
CA LEU A 827 26.58 -16.73 9.79
C LEU A 827 27.61 -16.22 10.81
N GLU A 828 28.80 -16.83 10.87
CA GLU A 828 29.91 -16.36 11.72
C GLU A 828 30.36 -14.95 11.31
N LYS A 829 30.59 -14.71 10.01
CA LYS A 829 30.96 -13.38 9.50
C LYS A 829 29.90 -12.33 9.80
N THR A 830 28.62 -12.71 9.73
CA THR A 830 27.50 -11.82 10.05
C THR A 830 27.48 -11.49 11.54
N CYS A 831 27.65 -12.49 12.42
CA CYS A 831 27.77 -12.26 13.85
C CYS A 831 28.96 -11.36 14.19
N ASP A 832 30.12 -11.57 13.57
CA ASP A 832 31.32 -10.76 13.76
C ASP A 832 31.13 -9.30 13.33
N LEU A 833 30.36 -9.07 12.25
CA LEU A 833 30.00 -7.72 11.82
C LEU A 833 29.11 -7.04 12.87
N ILE A 834 28.03 -7.70 13.29
CA ILE A 834 27.01 -7.14 14.20
C ILE A 834 27.61 -6.89 15.60
N ARG A 835 28.58 -7.71 16.05
CA ARG A 835 29.29 -7.52 17.33
C ARG A 835 29.96 -6.16 17.51
N ASN A 836 30.23 -5.44 16.41
CA ASN A 836 30.82 -4.09 16.47
C ASN A 836 29.81 -3.01 16.94
N PHE A 837 28.53 -3.36 17.10
CA PHE A 837 27.45 -2.43 17.42
C PHE A 837 26.75 -2.79 18.74
N PRO A 838 26.28 -1.79 19.53
CA PRO A 838 25.61 -2.03 20.81
C PRO A 838 24.28 -2.80 20.67
N GLU A 839 23.63 -2.75 19.51
CA GLU A 839 22.38 -3.44 19.20
C GLU A 839 22.52 -4.97 19.14
N TYR A 840 23.75 -5.50 19.11
CA TYR A 840 24.06 -6.93 18.93
C TYR A 840 23.19 -7.85 19.80
N TYR A 841 23.09 -7.56 21.09
CA TYR A 841 22.39 -8.40 22.05
C TYR A 841 20.88 -8.41 21.83
N ASP A 842 20.30 -7.27 21.43
CA ASP A 842 18.86 -7.17 21.16
C ASP A 842 18.51 -7.87 19.84
N VAL A 843 19.35 -7.71 18.83
CA VAL A 843 19.22 -8.34 17.51
C VAL A 843 19.22 -9.87 17.63
N VAL A 844 20.23 -10.45 18.30
CA VAL A 844 20.38 -11.92 18.43
C VAL A 844 19.17 -12.53 19.15
N VAL A 845 18.70 -11.93 20.25
CA VAL A 845 17.56 -12.47 20.99
C VAL A 845 16.25 -12.29 20.24
N SER A 846 16.08 -11.21 19.49
CA SER A 846 14.89 -10.98 18.66
C SER A 846 14.79 -12.01 17.53
N VAL A 847 15.89 -12.27 16.81
CA VAL A 847 15.94 -13.32 15.77
C VAL A 847 15.65 -14.69 16.36
N ALA A 848 16.25 -15.04 17.50
CA ALA A 848 15.94 -16.30 18.17
C ALA A 848 14.45 -16.43 18.50
N ARG A 849 13.82 -15.39 19.06
CA ARG A 849 12.40 -15.44 19.46
C ARG A 849 11.43 -15.47 18.28
N LYS A 850 11.85 -15.06 17.09
CA LYS A 850 11.05 -15.09 15.85
C LYS A 850 11.27 -16.35 15.00
N THR A 851 12.24 -17.19 15.36
CA THR A 851 12.62 -18.41 14.63
C THR A 851 12.22 -19.69 15.38
N ASP A 852 12.13 -20.82 14.68
CA ASP A 852 11.84 -22.11 15.33
C ASP A 852 13.01 -22.51 16.23
N GLY A 853 12.75 -22.65 17.53
CA GLY A 853 13.79 -22.94 18.49
C GLY A 853 14.43 -24.33 18.42
N ARG A 854 14.07 -25.17 17.44
CA ARG A 854 14.85 -26.38 17.10
C ARG A 854 16.25 -26.02 16.58
N HIS A 855 16.39 -24.88 15.92
CA HIS A 855 17.64 -24.45 15.29
C HIS A 855 18.46 -23.47 16.15
N TRP A 856 17.98 -23.11 17.36
CA TRP A 856 18.69 -22.14 18.21
C TRP A 856 20.11 -22.59 18.58
N ALA A 857 20.38 -23.89 18.70
CA ALA A 857 21.74 -24.37 18.96
C ALA A 857 22.74 -23.91 17.89
N ASP A 858 22.33 -23.88 16.62
CA ASP A 858 23.16 -23.47 15.50
C ASP A 858 23.44 -21.95 15.55
N LEU A 859 22.41 -21.13 15.83
CA LEU A 859 22.55 -19.69 16.00
C LEU A 859 23.52 -19.33 17.14
N PHE A 860 23.33 -19.93 18.31
CA PHE A 860 24.16 -19.65 19.50
C PHE A 860 25.55 -20.29 19.43
N SER A 861 25.80 -21.19 18.47
CA SER A 861 27.16 -21.67 18.18
C SER A 861 28.03 -20.58 17.52
N ALA A 862 27.43 -19.78 16.65
CA ALA A 862 28.09 -18.66 15.97
C ALA A 862 28.04 -17.36 16.82
N ALA A 863 26.90 -17.07 17.47
CA ALA A 863 26.71 -15.85 18.25
C ALA A 863 27.43 -15.86 19.61
N GLY A 864 27.59 -17.02 20.24
CA GLY A 864 28.14 -17.14 21.60
C GLY A 864 27.10 -17.65 22.58
N ARG A 865 27.51 -18.02 23.81
CA ARG A 865 26.63 -18.70 24.77
C ARG A 865 25.52 -17.79 25.30
N SER A 866 24.30 -18.32 25.40
CA SER A 866 23.13 -17.58 25.88
C SER A 866 23.30 -17.00 27.29
N THR A 867 23.95 -17.70 28.22
CA THR A 867 24.26 -17.14 29.54
C THR A 867 25.27 -16.02 29.52
N GLU A 868 26.30 -16.09 28.68
CA GLU A 868 27.32 -15.03 28.59
C GLU A 868 26.69 -13.73 28.07
N LEU A 869 25.84 -13.85 27.03
CA LEU A 869 25.06 -12.71 26.50
C LEU A 869 24.07 -12.15 27.53
N PHE A 870 23.45 -13.02 28.35
CA PHE A 870 22.59 -12.59 29.45
C PHE A 870 23.37 -11.83 30.54
N GLU A 871 24.54 -12.31 30.96
CA GLU A 871 25.36 -11.65 31.99
C GLU A 871 25.86 -10.28 31.52
N GLU A 872 26.28 -10.15 30.26
CA GLU A 872 26.64 -8.85 29.68
C GLU A 872 25.45 -7.88 29.70
N CYS A 873 24.27 -8.31 29.26
CA CYS A 873 23.05 -7.48 29.34
C CYS A 873 22.70 -7.09 30.78
N PHE A 874 22.89 -8.01 31.73
CA PHE A 874 22.63 -7.79 33.14
C PHE A 874 23.59 -6.75 33.73
N GLN A 875 24.89 -6.82 33.39
CA GLN A 875 25.91 -5.86 33.83
C GLN A 875 25.69 -4.46 33.24
N GLN A 876 25.27 -4.38 31.97
CA GLN A 876 24.92 -3.12 31.29
C GLN A 876 23.56 -2.52 31.73
N ARG A 877 22.84 -3.18 32.64
CA ARG A 877 21.49 -2.81 33.11
C ARG A 877 20.41 -2.83 32.00
N TRP A 878 20.61 -3.58 30.94
CA TRP A 878 19.62 -3.78 29.87
C TRP A 878 18.61 -4.87 30.22
N TYR A 879 17.87 -4.64 31.30
CA TYR A 879 17.03 -5.67 31.92
C TYR A 879 15.92 -6.22 31.01
N ARG A 880 15.38 -5.40 30.09
CA ARG A 880 14.35 -5.84 29.13
C ARG A 880 14.91 -6.87 28.15
N THR A 881 16.07 -6.61 27.56
CA THR A 881 16.76 -7.54 26.65
C THR A 881 17.23 -8.78 27.40
N ALA A 882 17.77 -8.63 28.62
CA ALA A 882 18.13 -9.76 29.48
C ALA A 882 16.93 -10.68 29.78
N ALA A 883 15.74 -10.11 30.02
CA ALA A 883 14.52 -10.90 30.22
C ALA A 883 14.14 -11.73 28.99
N CYS A 884 14.37 -11.21 27.78
CA CYS A 884 14.10 -11.95 26.54
C CYS A 884 14.98 -13.21 26.41
N TYR A 885 16.22 -13.19 26.93
CA TYR A 885 17.13 -14.34 26.91
C TYR A 885 16.70 -15.47 27.86
N ILE A 886 15.87 -15.20 28.87
CA ILE A 886 15.43 -16.21 29.85
C ILE A 886 14.76 -17.40 29.13
N LEU A 887 13.90 -17.14 28.14
CA LEU A 887 13.22 -18.17 27.34
C LEU A 887 14.18 -19.00 26.50
N VAL A 888 15.22 -18.36 25.97
CA VAL A 888 16.28 -19.03 25.21
C VAL A 888 17.07 -19.95 26.13
N ILE A 889 17.46 -19.47 27.31
CA ILE A 889 18.21 -20.24 28.31
C ILE A 889 17.40 -21.45 28.79
N VAL A 890 16.08 -21.33 29.00
CA VAL A 890 15.22 -22.48 29.36
C VAL A 890 15.42 -23.62 28.36
N LYS A 891 15.45 -23.29 27.06
CA LYS A 891 15.48 -24.28 25.98
C LYS A 891 16.87 -24.86 25.73
N LEU A 892 17.91 -24.03 25.77
CA LEU A 892 19.28 -24.44 25.45
C LEU A 892 20.04 -25.04 26.64
N GLU A 893 19.89 -24.46 27.83
CA GLU A 893 20.71 -24.81 29.01
C GLU A 893 19.89 -25.43 30.14
N GLY A 894 18.57 -25.26 30.09
CA GLY A 894 17.62 -25.93 30.98
C GLY A 894 16.93 -24.99 31.99
N PRO A 895 15.87 -25.50 32.65
CA PRO A 895 15.01 -24.69 33.50
C PRO A 895 15.68 -24.20 34.79
N ALA A 896 16.60 -24.97 35.37
CA ALA A 896 17.26 -24.61 36.62
C ALA A 896 18.12 -23.34 36.48
N VAL A 897 18.90 -23.25 35.40
CA VAL A 897 19.74 -22.07 35.07
C VAL A 897 18.85 -20.87 34.78
N SER A 898 17.81 -21.06 33.99
CA SER A 898 16.86 -19.99 33.65
C SER A 898 16.13 -19.42 34.88
N GLN A 899 15.68 -20.28 35.80
CA GLN A 899 15.04 -19.85 37.05
C GLN A 899 15.98 -19.04 37.95
N TYR A 900 17.24 -19.45 38.05
CA TYR A 900 18.25 -18.71 38.81
C TYR A 900 18.48 -17.30 38.22
N CYS A 901 18.64 -17.20 36.90
CA CYS A 901 18.78 -15.93 36.20
C CYS A 901 17.53 -15.05 36.34
N ALA A 902 16.33 -15.63 36.24
CA ALA A 902 15.06 -14.93 36.40
C ALA A 902 14.85 -14.36 37.81
N LEU A 903 15.25 -15.09 38.87
CA LEU A 903 15.19 -14.59 40.25
C LEU A 903 16.15 -13.42 40.48
N ARG A 904 17.38 -13.51 39.96
CA ARG A 904 18.34 -12.39 40.01
C ARG A 904 17.83 -11.16 39.29
N LEU A 905 17.23 -11.35 38.10
CA LEU A 905 16.66 -10.26 37.32
C LEU A 905 15.42 -9.66 38.00
N LEU A 906 14.59 -10.48 38.65
CA LEU A 906 13.45 -9.99 39.43
C LEU A 906 13.91 -9.06 40.55
N GLN A 907 14.97 -9.41 41.29
CA GLN A 907 15.49 -8.55 42.35
C GLN A 907 16.01 -7.23 41.80
N ALA A 908 16.86 -7.27 40.75
CA ALA A 908 17.40 -6.06 40.13
C ALA A 908 16.32 -5.14 39.53
N THR A 909 15.26 -5.72 38.94
CA THR A 909 14.14 -4.94 38.37
C THR A 909 13.27 -4.29 39.44
N LEU A 910 13.14 -4.91 40.61
CA LEU A 910 12.46 -4.31 41.77
C LEU A 910 13.30 -3.15 42.34
N ASP A 911 14.61 -3.33 42.47
CA ASP A 911 15.54 -2.30 42.97
C ASP A 911 15.53 -1.04 42.08
N GLU A 912 15.49 -1.20 40.75
CA GLU A 912 15.42 -0.12 39.76
C GLU A 912 13.97 0.34 39.45
N SER A 913 12.96 -0.16 40.19
CA SER A 913 11.54 0.20 40.08
C SER A 913 10.86 -0.07 38.72
N LEU A 914 11.36 -1.06 37.96
CA LEU A 914 10.80 -1.51 36.68
C LEU A 914 9.66 -2.54 36.88
N TYR A 915 8.54 -2.08 37.42
CA TYR A 915 7.47 -2.97 37.93
C TYR A 915 6.68 -3.75 36.88
N GLU A 916 6.55 -3.24 35.65
CA GLU A 916 5.90 -3.98 34.56
C GLU A 916 6.69 -5.25 34.20
N LEU A 917 8.01 -5.09 34.04
CA LEU A 917 8.92 -6.20 33.75
C LEU A 917 9.00 -7.18 34.92
N ALA A 918 9.07 -6.68 36.16
CA ALA A 918 9.00 -7.52 37.35
C ALA A 918 7.72 -8.38 37.37
N GLY A 919 6.57 -7.81 36.98
CA GLY A 919 5.32 -8.56 36.86
C GLY A 919 5.35 -9.66 35.80
N GLU A 920 6.00 -9.44 34.66
CA GLU A 920 6.22 -10.48 33.64
C GLU A 920 7.09 -11.61 34.16
N LEU A 921 8.17 -11.29 34.87
CA LEU A 921 9.08 -12.26 35.49
C LEU A 921 8.38 -13.08 36.59
N VAL A 922 7.54 -12.45 37.42
CA VAL A 922 6.72 -13.14 38.42
C VAL A 922 5.78 -14.14 37.75
N ARG A 923 5.08 -13.74 36.67
CA ARG A 923 4.20 -14.66 35.93
C ARG A 923 4.98 -15.84 35.34
N PHE A 924 6.17 -15.59 34.79
CA PHE A 924 7.06 -16.64 34.27
C PHE A 924 7.50 -17.62 35.37
N LEU A 925 7.97 -17.11 36.50
CA LEU A 925 8.43 -17.92 37.65
C LEU A 925 7.28 -18.72 38.29
N LEU A 926 6.09 -18.14 38.39
CA LEU A 926 4.92 -18.83 38.95
C LEU A 926 4.33 -19.90 38.02
N ARG A 927 4.49 -19.75 36.69
CA ARG A 927 4.08 -20.77 35.71
C ARG A 927 5.07 -21.91 35.59
N SER A 928 6.36 -21.59 35.48
CA SER A 928 7.43 -22.60 35.45
C SER A 928 7.41 -23.47 36.71
N GLY A 929 6.98 -22.96 37.86
CA GLY A 929 6.77 -23.79 39.05
C GLY A 929 5.64 -24.84 38.96
N ARG A 930 4.69 -24.72 38.01
CA ARG A 930 3.53 -25.64 37.88
C ARG A 930 3.71 -26.70 36.81
N GLU A 931 4.43 -26.41 35.73
CA GLU A 931 4.58 -27.31 34.57
C GLU A 931 5.62 -28.43 34.79
N TYR A 932 6.58 -28.24 35.69
CA TYR A 932 7.63 -29.23 35.96
C TYR A 932 7.30 -30.21 37.10
N GLU A 933 6.23 -29.98 37.87
CA GLU A 933 5.74 -30.97 38.86
C GLU A 933 4.91 -32.09 38.20
N SER A 934 4.42 -31.90 36.97
CA SER A 934 3.52 -32.83 36.27
C SER A 934 4.17 -33.71 35.20
N THR A 935 5.49 -33.88 35.19
CA THR A 935 6.14 -34.84 34.28
C THR A 935 6.38 -36.17 34.99
N ASN A 936 5.29 -36.92 35.21
CA ASN A 936 5.31 -38.39 35.20
C ASN A 936 3.94 -38.84 34.67
N THR A 937 3.98 -39.70 33.63
CA THR A 937 2.86 -40.27 32.83
C THR A 937 2.08 -39.20 32.04
N ASP A 938 2.21 -39.03 30.73
CA ASP A 938 1.94 -39.97 29.66
C ASP A 938 2.29 -39.32 28.30
N TYR A 939 2.57 -40.15 27.32
CA TYR A 939 2.93 -39.78 25.96
C TYR A 939 1.71 -39.40 25.09
N GLU A 940 1.99 -38.52 24.13
CA GLU A 940 1.27 -38.22 22.88
C GLU A 940 0.13 -37.18 22.85
N ARG A 941 0.24 -36.35 21.80
CA ARG A 941 -0.65 -35.29 21.29
C ARG A 941 -0.69 -33.99 22.08
N ASP A 942 0.05 -32.98 21.60
CA ASP A 942 -0.57 -31.91 20.79
C ASP A 942 0.44 -30.85 20.33
N SER A 943 0.15 -30.30 19.15
CA SER A 943 0.84 -29.21 18.45
C SER A 943 1.02 -27.94 19.29
N PRO A 944 2.14 -27.19 19.16
CA PRO A 944 2.29 -25.93 19.86
C PRO A 944 1.51 -24.82 19.13
N ARG A 945 0.32 -24.49 19.64
CA ARG A 945 -0.33 -23.20 19.37
C ARG A 945 0.30 -22.15 20.28
N PHE A 946 1.36 -21.51 19.81
CA PHE A 946 2.11 -20.52 20.57
C PHE A 946 1.90 -19.12 19.96
N LEU A 947 0.90 -18.40 20.47
CA LEU A 947 0.77 -16.92 20.59
C LEU A 947 -0.72 -16.52 20.61
N GLY A 948 -1.19 -15.98 21.74
CA GLY A 948 -2.53 -15.41 21.82
C GLY A 948 -3.07 -15.23 23.24
N TYR A 949 -2.67 -14.13 23.88
CA TYR A 949 -3.39 -13.37 24.92
C TYR A 949 -3.74 -14.04 26.27
N PHE A 950 -3.07 -13.54 27.30
CA PHE A 950 -3.46 -13.65 28.70
C PHE A 950 -4.66 -12.75 29.00
N LEU A 951 -5.84 -13.34 29.10
CA LEU A 951 -6.92 -12.85 29.95
C LEU A 951 -7.01 -13.80 31.15
N PHE A 952 -6.58 -13.35 32.33
CA PHE A 952 -7.11 -13.93 33.56
C PHE A 952 -8.55 -13.39 33.72
N PRO A 953 -9.56 -14.24 33.95
CA PRO A 953 -10.85 -13.78 34.42
C PRO A 953 -10.64 -13.04 35.74
N GLY A 954 -11.14 -11.80 35.82
CA GLY A 954 -11.14 -11.03 37.06
C GLY A 954 -11.79 -11.82 38.18
N SER A 955 -11.10 -11.90 39.31
CA SER A 955 -11.63 -12.40 40.57
C SER A 955 -12.71 -11.44 41.10
N SER A 956 -13.95 -11.64 40.66
CA SER A 956 -15.16 -11.16 41.34
C SER A 956 -16.32 -12.12 41.13
N ARG A 957 -16.15 -13.38 41.55
CA ARG A 957 -17.29 -14.30 41.75
C ARG A 957 -17.37 -14.69 43.21
N LYS A 958 -18.25 -14.01 43.94
CA LYS A 958 -18.80 -14.53 45.20
C LYS A 958 -19.48 -15.86 44.88
N GLN A 959 -18.91 -16.96 45.36
CA GLN A 959 -19.65 -18.21 45.57
C GLN A 959 -19.97 -18.34 47.07
N PRO A 960 -21.10 -18.97 47.43
CA PRO A 960 -21.54 -19.12 48.81
C PRO A 960 -20.65 -20.12 49.57
N PRO A 961 -20.69 -20.14 50.92
CA PRO A 961 -19.80 -20.95 51.72
C PRO A 961 -20.33 -22.38 51.79
N ASP A 962 -19.56 -23.35 51.32
CA ASP A 962 -19.75 -24.75 51.71
C ASP A 962 -18.42 -25.37 52.15
N THR A 963 -18.42 -25.67 53.46
CA THR A 963 -17.81 -26.82 54.14
C THR A 963 -16.33 -27.19 53.89
N LYS A 964 -15.51 -26.82 54.90
CA LYS A 964 -14.39 -27.58 55.52
C LYS A 964 -13.68 -28.66 54.66
N SER A 965 -12.45 -28.35 54.26
CA SER A 965 -11.33 -29.29 54.36
C SER A 965 -9.99 -28.56 54.38
N SER A 966 -9.31 -28.60 55.52
CA SER A 966 -7.94 -28.12 55.73
C SER A 966 -6.95 -29.14 55.17
N SER A 967 -6.22 -28.78 54.12
CA SER A 967 -4.91 -29.37 53.81
C SER A 967 -4.01 -28.26 53.27
N PHE A 968 -3.14 -27.74 54.13
CA PHE A 968 -2.02 -26.88 53.74
C PHE A 968 -1.15 -27.67 52.75
N LYS A 969 -1.26 -27.36 51.46
CA LYS A 969 -0.21 -27.69 50.51
C LYS A 969 0.89 -26.64 50.73
N GLU A 970 2.04 -27.07 51.21
CA GLU A 970 3.23 -26.23 51.24
C GLU A 970 3.49 -25.70 49.82
N PRO A 971 3.61 -24.37 49.63
CA PRO A 971 3.98 -23.84 48.33
C PRO A 971 5.38 -24.33 47.97
N SER A 972 5.59 -24.71 46.71
CA SER A 972 6.92 -25.10 46.21
C SER A 972 7.97 -24.06 46.58
N SER A 973 9.19 -24.49 46.90
CA SER A 973 10.29 -23.64 47.40
C SER A 973 10.51 -22.37 46.56
N HIS A 974 10.29 -22.47 45.25
CA HIS A 974 10.38 -21.36 44.29
C HIS A 974 9.28 -20.30 44.48
N VAL A 975 8.03 -20.72 44.74
CA VAL A 975 6.92 -19.80 45.02
C VAL A 975 7.13 -19.08 46.35
N ALA A 976 7.71 -19.78 47.34
CA ALA A 976 8.11 -19.16 48.60
C ALA A 976 9.19 -18.09 48.40
N SER A 977 10.22 -18.35 47.59
CA SER A 977 11.27 -17.37 47.27
C SER A 977 10.72 -16.14 46.55
N VAL A 978 9.86 -16.31 45.54
CA VAL A 978 9.22 -15.17 44.84
C VAL A 978 8.37 -14.35 45.79
N LYS A 979 7.55 -15.01 46.62
CA LYS A 979 6.73 -14.33 47.63
C LYS A 979 7.58 -13.55 48.63
N SER A 980 8.67 -14.14 49.10
CA SER A 980 9.60 -13.48 50.02
C SER A 980 10.27 -12.24 49.42
N ILE A 981 10.67 -12.28 48.14
CA ILE A 981 11.28 -11.13 47.44
C ILE A 981 10.26 -10.00 47.31
N LEU A 982 9.02 -10.31 46.89
CA LEU A 982 7.95 -9.31 46.74
C LEU A 982 7.52 -8.70 48.07
N GLU A 983 7.37 -9.52 49.12
CA GLU A 983 7.05 -9.04 50.47
C GLU A 983 8.17 -8.14 51.02
N SER A 984 9.44 -8.52 50.86
CA SER A 984 10.58 -7.69 51.27
C SER A 984 10.61 -6.33 50.57
N HIS A 985 10.31 -6.30 49.26
CA HIS A 985 10.25 -5.05 48.49
C HIS A 985 9.07 -4.17 48.92
N ALA A 986 7.91 -4.77 49.18
CA ALA A 986 6.75 -4.05 49.71
C ALA A 986 7.08 -3.39 51.07
N SER A 987 7.79 -4.08 51.95
CA SER A 987 8.23 -3.55 53.26
C SER A 987 9.26 -2.43 53.11
N PHE A 988 10.15 -2.52 52.11
CA PHE A 988 11.06 -1.44 51.76
C PHE A 988 10.29 -0.18 51.30
N LEU A 989 9.34 -0.31 50.37
CA LEU A 989 8.54 0.82 49.88
C LEU A 989 7.64 1.43 50.96
N MET A 990 7.05 0.60 51.83
CA MET A 990 6.20 1.04 52.94
C MET A 990 6.99 1.76 54.03
N SER A 991 8.14 1.22 54.44
CA SER A 991 9.03 1.88 55.41
C SER A 991 9.59 3.21 54.86
N GLY A 992 9.93 3.25 53.56
CA GLY A 992 10.33 4.46 52.84
C GLY A 992 9.17 5.42 52.57
N LYS A 993 7.92 5.02 52.81
CA LYS A 993 6.68 5.76 52.49
C LYS A 993 6.63 6.26 51.03
N GLU A 994 7.19 5.49 50.10
CA GLU A 994 7.19 5.79 48.66
C GLU A 994 5.89 5.30 48.02
N LEU A 995 4.78 5.96 48.35
CA LEU A 995 3.43 5.49 48.06
C LEU A 995 3.11 5.40 46.57
N SER A 996 3.58 6.35 45.75
CA SER A 996 3.39 6.29 44.29
C SER A 996 4.10 5.08 43.68
N LYS A 997 5.31 4.75 44.16
CA LYS A 997 6.04 3.56 43.71
C LYS A 997 5.39 2.28 44.20
N LEU A 998 4.81 2.27 45.40
CA LEU A 998 4.02 1.13 45.90
C LEU A 998 2.80 0.86 45.02
N VAL A 999 2.07 1.90 44.62
CA VAL A 999 0.91 1.75 43.73
C VAL A 999 1.35 1.21 42.37
N ALA A 1000 2.43 1.74 41.81
CA ALA A 1000 3.01 1.23 40.56
C ALA A 1000 3.46 -0.24 40.70
N PHE A 1001 4.11 -0.61 41.82
CA PHE A 1001 4.51 -1.97 42.15
C PHE A 1001 3.31 -2.93 42.20
N VAL A 1002 2.26 -2.59 42.94
CA VAL A 1002 1.06 -3.41 43.07
C VAL A 1002 0.34 -3.57 41.73
N LYS A 1003 0.19 -2.48 40.97
CA LYS A 1003 -0.43 -2.52 39.63
C LYS A 1003 0.39 -3.37 38.66
N GLY A 1004 1.72 -3.23 38.66
CA GLY A 1004 2.63 -3.94 37.73
C GLY A 1004 2.78 -5.44 38.03
N THR A 1005 2.94 -5.80 39.31
CA THR A 1005 3.22 -7.19 39.72
C THR A 1005 1.97 -8.00 40.09
N GLN A 1006 0.81 -7.34 40.24
CA GLN A 1006 -0.42 -7.94 40.79
C GLN A 1006 -0.24 -8.50 42.21
N PHE A 1007 0.65 -7.90 42.99
CA PHE A 1007 0.90 -8.27 44.39
C PHE A 1007 -0.36 -8.07 45.25
N ASP A 1008 -0.68 -9.05 46.10
CA ASP A 1008 -1.82 -8.96 47.02
C ASP A 1008 -1.47 -8.05 48.21
N LEU A 1009 -1.71 -6.76 48.01
CA LEU A 1009 -1.51 -5.74 49.04
C LEU A 1009 -2.42 -5.96 50.26
N VAL A 1010 -3.61 -6.56 50.09
CA VAL A 1010 -4.56 -6.75 51.19
C VAL A 1010 -4.07 -7.84 52.14
N GLU A 1011 -3.63 -8.99 51.60
CA GLU A 1011 -3.03 -10.08 52.39
C GLU A 1011 -1.79 -9.58 53.16
N TYR A 1012 -0.94 -8.80 52.49
CA TYR A 1012 0.27 -8.23 53.08
C TYR A 1012 -0.03 -7.24 54.22
N LEU A 1013 -0.91 -6.25 54.00
CA LEU A 1013 -1.25 -5.24 55.00
C LEU A 1013 -1.93 -5.82 56.25
N GLN A 1014 -2.67 -6.93 56.10
CA GLN A 1014 -3.25 -7.64 57.26
C GLN A 1014 -2.18 -8.22 58.18
N ARG A 1015 -1.06 -8.71 57.63
CA ARG A 1015 0.06 -9.25 58.39
C ARG A 1015 0.93 -8.15 59.00
N GLU A 1016 1.15 -7.08 58.24
CA GLU A 1016 2.10 -6.02 58.58
C GLU A 1016 1.49 -4.81 59.31
N ARG A 1017 0.27 -4.93 59.83
CA ARG A 1017 -0.45 -3.86 60.54
C ARG A 1017 0.35 -3.15 61.65
N TYR A 1018 1.30 -3.85 62.28
CA TYR A 1018 2.17 -3.31 63.33
C TYR A 1018 3.65 -3.19 62.90
N GLY A 1019 3.95 -3.41 61.61
CA GLY A 1019 5.29 -3.42 61.02
C GLY A 1019 5.62 -2.15 60.25
N SER A 1020 6.05 -2.29 58.99
CA SER A 1020 6.56 -1.18 58.17
C SER A 1020 5.51 -0.11 57.83
N ALA A 1021 4.23 -0.48 57.91
CA ALA A 1021 3.09 0.38 57.59
C ALA A 1021 2.62 1.30 58.74
N ARG A 1022 3.31 1.32 59.89
CA ARG A 1022 2.88 2.10 61.06
C ARG A 1022 3.11 3.60 60.86
N LEU A 1023 2.09 4.42 61.16
CA LEU A 1023 2.21 5.87 61.25
C LEU A 1023 2.47 6.29 62.71
N GLU A 1024 3.41 7.19 62.96
CA GLU A 1024 3.78 7.62 64.32
C GLU A 1024 2.73 8.55 64.94
N ASN A 1025 2.33 9.60 64.21
CA ASN A 1025 1.29 10.55 64.60
C ASN A 1025 0.57 11.07 63.36
N PHE A 1026 -0.71 11.39 63.49
CA PHE A 1026 -1.59 11.86 62.42
C PHE A 1026 -1.06 13.13 61.73
N ALA A 1027 -0.67 14.17 62.48
CA ALA A 1027 -0.20 15.44 61.89
C ALA A 1027 1.07 15.25 61.06
N ALA A 1028 2.07 14.54 61.60
CA ALA A 1028 3.30 14.21 60.89
C ALA A 1028 3.06 13.27 59.70
N GLY A 1029 2.10 12.34 59.82
CA GLY A 1029 1.67 11.46 58.73
C GLY A 1029 1.01 12.23 57.59
N LEU A 1030 0.11 13.16 57.90
CA LEU A 1030 -0.63 13.97 56.93
C LEU A 1030 0.31 14.88 56.12
N GLU A 1031 1.25 15.55 56.79
CA GLU A 1031 2.23 16.41 56.14
C GLU A 1031 3.23 15.60 55.30
N MET A 1032 3.79 14.53 55.86
CA MET A 1032 4.80 13.71 55.17
C MET A 1032 4.23 12.98 53.95
N ILE A 1033 3.00 12.45 54.06
CA ILE A 1033 2.31 11.77 52.96
C ILE A 1033 1.85 12.80 51.92
N GLY A 1034 1.34 13.96 52.36
CA GLY A 1034 0.97 15.05 51.47
C GLY A 1034 2.14 15.57 50.62
N GLN A 1035 3.32 15.73 51.24
CA GLN A 1035 4.55 16.12 50.54
C GLN A 1035 5.02 15.04 49.55
N LYS A 1036 5.02 13.76 49.95
CA LYS A 1036 5.51 12.67 49.11
C LYS A 1036 4.60 12.32 47.93
N LEU A 1037 3.28 12.44 48.09
CA LEU A 1037 2.34 12.21 46.99
C LEU A 1037 2.26 13.40 46.04
N ASN A 1038 2.60 14.63 46.45
CA ASN A 1038 2.47 15.84 45.63
C ASN A 1038 1.06 15.96 45.00
N MET A 1039 0.07 16.27 45.84
CA MET A 1039 -1.37 16.29 45.51
C MET A 1039 -1.81 17.31 44.43
N GLY A 1040 -0.87 18.06 43.86
CA GLY A 1040 -1.08 18.95 42.71
C GLY A 1040 -1.17 18.20 41.37
N MET A 1041 -0.62 16.99 41.26
CA MET A 1041 -0.70 16.17 40.04
C MET A 1041 -1.92 15.24 40.06
N LEU A 1042 -2.60 15.11 38.91
CA LEU A 1042 -3.79 14.25 38.76
C LEU A 1042 -3.46 12.77 39.07
N GLN A 1043 -2.33 12.28 38.58
CA GLN A 1043 -1.90 10.88 38.77
C GLN A 1043 -1.75 10.51 40.25
N SER A 1044 -1.16 11.41 41.04
CA SER A 1044 -1.00 11.22 42.49
C SER A 1044 -2.33 11.12 43.23
N ARG A 1045 -3.35 11.87 42.79
CA ARG A 1045 -4.70 11.77 43.37
C ARG A 1045 -5.33 10.41 43.06
N LEU A 1046 -5.18 9.91 41.83
CA LEU A 1046 -5.67 8.58 41.46
C LEU A 1046 -4.93 7.47 42.23
N ASP A 1047 -3.62 7.61 42.45
CA ASP A 1047 -2.85 6.65 43.23
C ASP A 1047 -3.24 6.68 44.71
N ALA A 1048 -3.52 7.86 45.28
CA ALA A 1048 -4.06 8.00 46.62
C ALA A 1048 -5.47 7.38 46.75
N GLU A 1049 -6.34 7.55 45.75
CA GLU A 1049 -7.67 6.91 45.72
C GLU A 1049 -7.57 5.39 45.66
N PHE A 1050 -6.63 4.89 44.84
CA PHE A 1050 -6.32 3.47 44.79
C PHE A 1050 -5.91 2.93 46.17
N LEU A 1051 -4.95 3.57 46.84
CA LEU A 1051 -4.54 3.18 48.19
C LEU A 1051 -5.67 3.27 49.21
N LEU A 1052 -6.50 4.32 49.16
CA LEU A 1052 -7.65 4.48 50.05
C LEU A 1052 -8.61 3.29 49.94
N SER A 1053 -8.90 2.83 48.72
CA SER A 1053 -9.78 1.68 48.50
C SER A 1053 -9.24 0.37 49.13
N HIS A 1054 -7.93 0.12 48.99
CA HIS A 1054 -7.26 -1.04 49.58
C HIS A 1054 -7.18 -0.94 51.12
N MET A 1055 -6.89 0.25 51.66
CA MET A 1055 -6.85 0.50 53.11
C MET A 1055 -8.22 0.38 53.76
N CYS A 1056 -9.29 0.84 53.08
CA CYS A 1056 -10.68 0.64 53.50
C CYS A 1056 -11.03 -0.85 53.57
N SER A 1057 -10.56 -1.66 52.61
CA SER A 1057 -10.78 -3.11 52.60
C SER A 1057 -10.12 -3.82 53.79
N VAL A 1058 -8.94 -3.35 54.23
CA VAL A 1058 -8.22 -3.86 55.41
C VAL A 1058 -8.72 -3.25 56.73
N LYS A 1059 -9.56 -2.20 56.68
CA LYS A 1059 -10.01 -1.37 57.82
C LYS A 1059 -8.84 -0.74 58.59
N PHE A 1060 -7.83 -0.25 57.86
CA PHE A 1060 -6.66 0.41 58.45
C PHE A 1060 -6.97 1.88 58.78
N LYS A 1061 -7.62 2.12 59.93
CA LYS A 1061 -8.16 3.43 60.33
C LYS A 1061 -7.17 4.60 60.17
N GLU A 1062 -5.91 4.45 60.61
CA GLU A 1062 -4.90 5.51 60.56
C GLU A 1062 -4.65 6.04 59.14
N TRP A 1063 -4.45 5.13 58.17
CA TRP A 1063 -4.23 5.46 56.77
C TRP A 1063 -5.50 6.00 56.08
N ILE A 1064 -6.68 5.47 56.43
CA ILE A 1064 -7.95 5.91 55.89
C ILE A 1064 -8.18 7.38 56.24
N VAL A 1065 -7.96 7.78 57.50
CA VAL A 1065 -8.12 9.19 57.90
C VAL A 1065 -7.16 10.06 57.12
N VAL A 1066 -5.87 9.71 57.06
CA VAL A 1066 -4.87 10.53 56.35
C VAL A 1066 -5.18 10.68 54.85
N LEU A 1067 -5.40 9.58 54.13
CA LEU A 1067 -5.65 9.62 52.68
C LEU A 1067 -6.99 10.29 52.33
N ALA A 1068 -8.05 10.04 53.11
CA ALA A 1068 -9.34 10.68 52.89
C ALA A 1068 -9.30 12.19 53.17
N THR A 1069 -8.47 12.63 54.13
CA THR A 1069 -8.22 14.06 54.39
C THR A 1069 -7.50 14.72 53.21
N LEU A 1070 -6.42 14.11 52.72
CA LEU A 1070 -5.67 14.62 51.56
C LEU A 1070 -6.52 14.70 50.29
N LEU A 1071 -7.39 13.71 50.07
CA LEU A 1071 -8.30 13.65 48.92
C LEU A 1071 -9.59 14.47 49.08
N ARG A 1072 -9.80 15.07 50.26
CA ARG A 1072 -11.03 15.78 50.62
C ARG A 1072 -12.32 14.97 50.45
N ARG A 1073 -12.29 13.69 50.84
CA ARG A 1073 -13.45 12.78 50.76
C ARG A 1073 -14.25 12.79 52.07
N SER A 1074 -15.13 13.79 52.23
CA SER A 1074 -15.95 13.96 53.44
C SER A 1074 -16.86 12.75 53.73
N GLU A 1075 -17.37 12.07 52.70
CA GLU A 1075 -18.22 10.87 52.85
C GLU A 1075 -17.52 9.71 53.59
N VAL A 1076 -16.27 9.43 53.24
CA VAL A 1076 -15.48 8.31 53.84
C VAL A 1076 -15.12 8.64 55.29
N LEU A 1077 -14.77 9.89 55.56
CA LEU A 1077 -14.48 10.39 56.91
C LEU A 1077 -15.74 10.37 57.79
N PHE A 1078 -16.87 10.83 57.27
CA PHE A 1078 -18.17 10.77 57.96
C PHE A 1078 -18.54 9.34 58.35
N ASP A 1079 -18.43 8.39 57.42
CA ASP A 1079 -18.71 6.98 57.67
C ASP A 1079 -17.81 6.35 58.74
N LEU A 1080 -16.58 6.83 58.87
CA LEU A 1080 -15.63 6.42 59.90
C LEU A 1080 -15.94 7.06 61.26
N PHE A 1081 -16.25 8.36 61.27
CA PHE A 1081 -16.47 9.15 62.48
C PHE A 1081 -17.84 8.96 63.13
N ARG A 1082 -18.90 8.68 62.36
CA ARG A 1082 -20.24 8.40 62.90
C ARG A 1082 -20.23 7.25 63.91
N HIS A 1083 -19.31 6.31 63.74
CA HIS A 1083 -19.15 5.15 64.62
C HIS A 1083 -18.10 5.35 65.73
N ASP A 1084 -17.37 6.48 65.74
CA ASP A 1084 -16.25 6.74 66.66
C ASP A 1084 -16.08 8.25 66.94
N LEU A 1085 -17.00 8.84 67.71
CA LEU A 1085 -17.00 10.28 68.06
C LEU A 1085 -15.73 10.74 68.82
N ARG A 1086 -14.99 9.81 69.45
CA ARG A 1086 -13.70 10.11 70.09
C ARG A 1086 -12.62 10.39 69.05
N LEU A 1087 -12.60 9.61 67.97
CA LEU A 1087 -11.71 9.82 66.83
C LEU A 1087 -11.99 11.16 66.15
N TRP A 1088 -13.27 11.53 66.00
CA TRP A 1088 -13.69 12.84 65.48
C TRP A 1088 -13.13 14.00 66.31
N LYS A 1089 -13.33 13.99 67.64
CA LYS A 1089 -12.83 15.04 68.54
C LYS A 1089 -11.31 15.18 68.47
N ALA A 1090 -10.58 14.06 68.39
CA ALA A 1090 -9.12 14.09 68.26
C ALA A 1090 -8.68 14.65 66.90
N TYR A 1091 -9.37 14.27 65.82
CA TYR A 1091 -9.12 14.77 64.47
C TYR A 1091 -9.38 16.28 64.34
N SER A 1092 -10.53 16.75 64.84
CA SER A 1092 -10.92 18.16 64.74
C SER A 1092 -9.97 19.08 65.51
N ILE A 1093 -9.61 18.72 66.74
CA ILE A 1093 -8.62 19.46 67.54
C ILE A 1093 -7.26 19.49 66.82
N THR A 1094 -6.84 18.37 66.20
CA THR A 1094 -5.52 18.29 65.57
C THR A 1094 -5.41 19.16 64.32
N ILE A 1095 -6.47 19.23 63.50
CA ILE A 1095 -6.50 20.10 62.31
C ILE A 1095 -6.57 21.57 62.71
N GLN A 1096 -7.38 21.93 63.70
CA GLN A 1096 -7.51 23.31 64.18
C GLN A 1096 -6.24 23.81 64.90
N ALA A 1097 -5.49 22.91 65.55
CA ALA A 1097 -4.27 23.27 66.28
C ALA A 1097 -3.05 23.52 65.37
N HIS A 1098 -3.02 22.98 64.14
CA HIS A 1098 -1.88 23.10 63.24
C HIS A 1098 -2.15 24.09 62.11
N GLY A 1099 -1.46 25.23 62.13
CA GLY A 1099 -1.62 26.29 61.12
C GLY A 1099 -1.29 25.88 59.67
N ALA A 1100 -0.63 24.75 59.45
CA ALA A 1100 -0.36 24.21 58.11
C ALA A 1100 -1.60 23.52 57.46
N PHE A 1101 -2.70 23.34 58.20
CA PHE A 1101 -3.91 22.64 57.74
C PHE A 1101 -5.12 23.56 57.56
N THR A 1102 -4.89 24.87 57.40
CA THR A 1102 -5.94 25.87 57.12
C THR A 1102 -6.82 25.48 55.94
N ASP A 1103 -6.22 24.89 54.91
CA ASP A 1103 -6.89 24.49 53.68
C ASP A 1103 -7.97 23.41 53.87
N TYR A 1104 -8.02 22.73 55.01
CA TYR A 1104 -9.00 21.69 55.32
C TYR A 1104 -10.11 22.14 56.27
N HIS A 1105 -10.14 23.41 56.69
CA HIS A 1105 -11.14 23.92 57.64
C HIS A 1105 -12.56 23.89 57.07
N ASP A 1106 -12.74 24.24 55.79
CA ASP A 1106 -14.04 24.16 55.11
C ASP A 1106 -14.63 22.74 55.14
N MET A 1107 -13.78 21.71 55.02
CA MET A 1107 -14.21 20.31 55.08
C MET A 1107 -14.57 19.89 56.52
N LEU A 1108 -13.92 20.50 57.50
CA LEU A 1108 -14.19 20.26 58.91
C LEU A 1108 -15.57 20.81 59.27
N GLU A 1109 -15.91 22.00 58.78
CA GLU A 1109 -17.26 22.59 58.91
C GLU A 1109 -18.32 21.70 58.24
N GLU A 1110 -18.08 21.24 57.00
CA GLU A 1110 -19.00 20.32 56.30
C GLU A 1110 -19.21 19.00 57.07
N LEU A 1111 -18.15 18.43 57.65
CA LEU A 1111 -18.24 17.21 58.45
C LEU A 1111 -18.94 17.44 59.79
N GLU A 1112 -18.74 18.61 60.41
CA GLU A 1112 -19.40 18.99 61.66
C GLU A 1112 -20.91 19.14 61.46
N GLU A 1113 -21.36 19.78 60.38
CA GLU A 1113 -22.79 19.87 60.03
C GLU A 1113 -23.41 18.48 59.77
N LYS A 1114 -22.71 17.60 59.03
CA LYS A 1114 -23.18 16.23 58.76
C LYS A 1114 -23.24 15.36 60.02
N LEU A 1115 -22.28 15.51 60.94
CA LEU A 1115 -22.30 14.77 62.21
C LEU A 1115 -23.35 15.33 63.18
N LEU A 1116 -23.58 16.65 63.22
CA LEU A 1116 -24.62 17.26 64.06
C LEU A 1116 -26.03 16.86 63.59
N SER A 1117 -26.27 16.85 62.27
CA SER A 1117 -27.56 16.41 61.70
C SER A 1117 -27.88 14.93 61.95
N THR A 1118 -26.88 14.08 62.20
CA THR A 1118 -27.11 12.69 62.61
C THR A 1118 -27.34 12.52 64.10
N VAL A 1119 -26.75 13.37 64.95
CA VAL A 1119 -27.10 13.44 66.38
C VAL A 1119 -28.56 13.88 66.55
N ASP A 1120 -29.03 14.84 65.73
CA ASP A 1120 -30.44 15.26 65.75
C ASP A 1120 -31.40 14.18 65.22
N ALA A 1121 -30.94 13.31 64.31
CA ALA A 1121 -31.73 12.19 63.80
C ALA A 1121 -31.82 11.00 64.80
N GLU A 1122 -30.77 10.72 65.58
CA GLU A 1122 -30.80 9.68 66.63
C GLU A 1122 -31.56 10.12 67.90
N VAL A 1123 -31.85 11.42 68.07
CA VAL A 1123 -32.72 11.93 69.14
C VAL A 1123 -34.22 11.86 68.77
N ILE A 1124 -34.54 11.49 67.52
CA ILE A 1124 -35.93 11.34 67.02
C ILE A 1124 -36.27 9.87 66.66
N VAL A 1125 -35.45 8.89 67.07
CA VAL A 1125 -35.79 7.44 66.95
C VAL A 1125 -35.94 6.77 68.31
#